data_AF-A0A2D6LI22-F1
#
_entry.id   AF-A0A2D6LI22-F1
#
_cell.length_a   1.000
_cell.length_b   1.000
_cell.length_c   1.000
_cell.angle_alpha   90.00
_cell.angle_beta   90.00
_cell.angle_gamma   90.00
#
_symmetry.space_group_name_H-M   'P 1'
#
loop_
_entity.id
_entity.type
_entity.pdbx_description
1 polymer ?
#
loop_
_entity_poly.entity_id
_entity_poly.type
_entity_poly.pdbx_seq_one_letter_code
_entity_poly.pdbx_strand_id
1 'polypeptide(L)'
;MDRGYYIDLKPGEQPPAEASPDTVPEIGLSPENIGISAPPFGDQLQGLKAKVFQGASKVELGFMGKGKGSMQGGNTTPGMFGKEERIDIRELAKINKIQLTTHATPNAGSLAGFQQDKFDEAIRETTLHEIQRAVDFAADTTNGGAVVVHAQEYPRAIRDYFQHEGFEAYPEEDKRAIRYLVDKRHGQITPVRKNVPVYEPVYEDHPDDPENSWRDVDYNKIPKTTSNSQLLFKRVPKWNEDTTDFEAVKRDWKDFEEKADQWNKDNPEDQRTPEEMWFKIQMENQVLQAKGGSLFHARSYEENRNSYNKLKKALEFYKKVEKDMPVEEQWKLMDSFNVGRFAGTGGNYLPSESKLPSEWIEESLKQEEMNMRFIHESSASSDARAKEVQENIDNTIPIQDYAEEKTEDTIVRAAMYTMDREKKPSKEGLWGWDVRGGDKFEKPLFIAIENFFPEIHGGHPDDVKRMVLGSREMLSKRLQEHRGMSQEQAWKEAESRIKATWDTSHANMWRKYFKSNPGESMEKTDERFKKWYLDKAKEWKDENIIGHVHVSDNFGWEDEHVTPGQGNAPIKEFIQLMKDKTEKGEVDVIVEPAHQDYKAMLGGWRLFGSSIYGLEMGQRDSWLDVERSYFGRNAPPYFLYGEAAPDPESWQLWSGTRME
;
A
#
# COMPACT_ATOMS: atom_id res chain seq x y z
N MET A 1 8.89 -55.20 19.89
CA MET A 1 8.86 -54.83 18.46
C MET A 1 9.93 -53.78 18.27
N ASP A 2 11.04 -54.25 17.74
CA ASP A 2 12.27 -53.50 17.48
C ASP A 2 12.12 -52.76 16.14
N ARG A 3 12.44 -51.47 16.08
CA ARG A 3 12.50 -50.71 14.82
C ARG A 3 13.93 -50.22 14.64
N GLY A 4 14.68 -50.99 13.85
CA GLY A 4 16.10 -50.80 13.60
C GLY A 4 16.41 -49.49 12.89
N TYR A 5 17.29 -48.73 13.52
CA TYR A 5 18.25 -47.83 12.90
C TYR A 5 19.55 -47.92 13.70
N TYR A 6 20.32 -48.98 13.47
CA TYR A 6 21.73 -49.00 13.82
C TYR A 6 22.48 -49.31 12.53
N ILE A 7 23.31 -48.36 12.11
CA ILE A 7 24.32 -48.57 11.09
C ILE A 7 25.40 -49.44 11.73
N ASP A 8 25.53 -50.69 11.26
CA ASP A 8 26.63 -51.57 11.64
C ASP A 8 27.95 -51.00 11.08
N LEU A 9 28.71 -50.29 11.91
CA LEU A 9 30.10 -49.96 11.61
C LEU A 9 30.99 -51.13 12.03
N LYS A 10 31.75 -51.69 11.09
CA LYS A 10 32.75 -52.71 11.40
C LYS A 10 33.92 -52.08 12.18
N PRO A 11 34.57 -52.81 13.11
CA PRO A 11 35.71 -52.29 13.85
C PRO A 11 36.86 -51.95 12.89
N GLY A 12 37.10 -50.65 12.66
CA GLY A 12 38.20 -50.14 11.81
C GLY A 12 37.79 -49.21 10.67
N GLU A 13 36.49 -49.01 10.39
CA GLU A 13 36.05 -47.97 9.44
C GLU A 13 35.88 -46.63 10.17
N GLN A 14 36.70 -45.63 9.80
CA GLN A 14 36.44 -44.25 10.18
C GLN A 14 35.23 -43.73 9.39
N PRO A 15 34.37 -42.89 10.00
CA PRO A 15 33.32 -42.20 9.25
C PRO A 15 33.95 -41.42 8.09
N PRO A 16 33.24 -41.24 6.96
CA PRO A 16 33.76 -40.47 5.85
C PRO A 16 34.17 -39.09 6.38
N ALA A 17 35.41 -38.70 6.07
CA ALA A 17 35.92 -37.39 6.40
C ALA A 17 34.89 -36.35 5.94
N GLU A 18 34.50 -35.46 6.87
CA GLU A 18 33.73 -34.27 6.54
C GLU A 18 34.34 -33.64 5.29
N ALA A 19 33.47 -33.33 4.32
CA ALA A 19 33.88 -32.69 3.08
C ALA A 19 34.85 -31.56 3.40
N SER A 20 36.06 -31.64 2.82
CA SER A 20 37.01 -30.54 2.81
C SER A 20 36.26 -29.26 2.45
N PRO A 21 36.45 -28.14 3.19
CA PRO A 21 35.82 -26.89 2.85
C PRO A 21 36.43 -26.42 1.54
N ASP A 22 35.78 -26.79 0.43
CA ASP A 22 36.10 -26.26 -0.88
C ASP A 22 36.02 -24.73 -0.77
N THR A 23 37.17 -24.12 -1.09
CA THR A 23 37.49 -22.71 -1.15
C THR A 23 36.28 -21.82 -1.49
N VAL A 24 35.60 -21.37 -0.43
CA VAL A 24 34.57 -20.35 -0.51
C VAL A 24 35.28 -19.03 -0.82
N PRO A 25 34.96 -18.30 -1.91
CA PRO A 25 35.52 -16.97 -2.11
C PRO A 25 35.17 -16.10 -0.91
N GLU A 26 36.17 -15.65 -0.16
CA GLU A 26 36.00 -14.66 0.90
C GLU A 26 35.55 -13.34 0.26
N ILE A 27 34.34 -12.88 0.56
CA ILE A 27 33.86 -11.56 0.10
C ILE A 27 34.86 -10.47 0.54
N GLY A 28 35.45 -10.64 1.73
CA GLY A 28 36.52 -9.79 2.24
C GLY A 28 36.02 -8.40 2.63
N LEU A 29 34.79 -8.30 3.13
CA LEU A 29 34.25 -7.05 3.65
C LEU A 29 34.80 -6.81 5.06
N SER A 30 35.35 -5.62 5.32
CA SER A 30 35.89 -5.27 6.66
C SER A 30 34.79 -5.30 7.74
N PRO A 31 35.08 -5.74 8.98
CA PRO A 31 34.17 -5.56 10.12
C PRO A 31 33.70 -4.12 10.33
N GLU A 32 34.50 -3.13 9.92
CA GLU A 32 34.14 -1.70 9.98
C GLU A 32 32.96 -1.32 9.06
N ASN A 33 32.69 -2.15 8.06
CA ASN A 33 31.63 -1.94 7.08
C ASN A 33 30.32 -2.67 7.44
N ILE A 34 30.32 -3.46 8.52
CA ILE A 34 29.21 -4.33 8.92
C ILE A 34 28.68 -3.87 10.28
N GLY A 35 27.41 -3.48 10.31
CA GLY A 35 26.68 -3.08 11.52
C GLY A 35 25.75 -4.14 12.06
N ILE A 36 25.04 -3.78 13.14
CA ILE A 36 24.01 -4.59 13.77
C ILE A 36 22.89 -3.71 14.35
N SER A 37 21.64 -4.18 14.28
CA SER A 37 20.52 -3.48 14.91
C SER A 37 20.50 -3.68 16.43
N ALA A 38 20.18 -2.61 17.16
CA ALA A 38 19.86 -2.67 18.57
C ALA A 38 18.44 -3.22 18.78
N PRO A 39 18.14 -3.92 19.90
CA PRO A 39 16.82 -4.49 20.13
C PRO A 39 15.73 -3.40 20.10
N PRO A 40 14.76 -3.45 19.17
CA PRO A 40 13.85 -2.33 18.93
C PRO A 40 12.80 -2.16 20.02
N PHE A 41 12.63 -3.15 20.89
CA PHE A 41 11.72 -3.12 22.05
C PHE A 41 12.43 -2.73 23.36
N GLY A 42 13.74 -2.51 23.33
CA GLY A 42 14.55 -2.20 24.52
C GLY A 42 14.94 -0.73 24.63
N ASP A 43 15.60 -0.40 25.74
CA ASP A 43 16.27 0.89 25.89
C ASP A 43 17.42 1.02 24.88
N GLN A 44 17.36 2.03 24.02
CA GLN A 44 18.31 2.19 22.91
C GLN A 44 19.70 2.64 23.37
N LEU A 45 19.82 3.35 24.50
CA LEU A 45 21.14 3.70 25.05
C LEU A 45 21.83 2.46 25.63
N GLN A 46 21.09 1.59 26.33
CA GLN A 46 21.62 0.31 26.80
C GLN A 46 21.92 -0.64 25.65
N GLY A 47 21.05 -0.69 24.64
CA GLY A 47 21.28 -1.43 23.39
C GLY A 47 22.57 -0.99 22.72
N LEU A 48 22.77 0.31 22.54
CA LEU A 48 24.00 0.87 21.96
C LEU A 48 25.24 0.48 22.78
N LYS A 49 25.21 0.63 24.12
CA LYS A 49 26.32 0.19 24.99
C LYS A 49 26.67 -1.27 24.75
N ALA A 50 25.67 -2.15 24.73
CA ALA A 50 25.89 -3.57 24.47
C ALA A 50 26.52 -3.82 23.09
N LYS A 51 26.06 -3.13 22.05
CA LYS A 51 26.63 -3.27 20.69
C LYS A 51 28.05 -2.70 20.57
N VAL A 52 28.37 -1.61 21.28
CA VAL A 52 29.74 -1.09 21.41
C VAL A 52 30.65 -2.18 21.98
N PHE A 53 30.26 -2.83 23.09
CA PHE A 53 31.04 -3.92 23.68
C PHE A 53 31.15 -5.16 22.80
N GLN A 54 30.18 -5.39 21.91
CA GLN A 54 30.25 -6.45 20.90
C GLN A 54 31.21 -6.12 19.75
N GLY A 55 31.74 -4.90 19.68
CA GLY A 55 32.66 -4.45 18.62
C GLY A 55 31.94 -3.92 17.38
N ALA A 56 30.69 -3.46 17.50
CA ALA A 56 29.95 -2.88 16.38
C ALA A 56 30.55 -1.55 15.91
N SER A 57 30.81 -1.46 14.61
CA SER A 57 31.25 -0.25 13.92
C SER A 57 30.07 0.61 13.46
N LYS A 58 28.91 -0.02 13.24
CA LYS A 58 27.64 0.64 12.92
C LYS A 58 26.51 0.03 13.74
N VAL A 59 25.61 0.87 14.24
CA VAL A 59 24.46 0.42 15.03
C VAL A 59 23.20 1.13 14.55
N GLU A 60 22.19 0.35 14.20
CA GLU A 60 20.86 0.89 13.96
C GLU A 60 20.04 0.91 15.25
N LEU A 61 19.45 2.06 15.56
CA LEU A 61 18.57 2.23 16.71
C LEU A 61 17.11 2.17 16.24
N GLY A 62 16.35 1.22 16.78
CA GLY A 62 14.98 0.94 16.33
C GLY A 62 13.93 1.14 17.41
N PHE A 63 12.67 1.32 16.99
CA PHE A 63 11.55 1.57 17.90
C PHE A 63 10.34 0.73 17.53
N MET A 64 9.84 -0.12 18.41
CA MET A 64 8.62 -0.89 18.10
C MET A 64 7.33 -0.08 18.26
N GLY A 65 7.34 0.99 19.05
CA GLY A 65 6.11 1.66 19.46
C GLY A 65 5.65 2.82 18.61
N LYS A 66 4.32 3.05 18.68
CA LYS A 66 3.59 4.17 18.08
C LYS A 66 2.86 4.97 19.17
N GLY A 67 2.72 6.28 18.97
CA GLY A 67 2.05 7.16 19.92
C GLY A 67 2.79 7.25 21.25
N LYS A 68 2.06 7.01 22.37
CA LYS A 68 2.64 7.01 23.72
C LYS A 68 3.40 5.71 23.96
N GLY A 69 4.72 5.82 24.12
CA GLY A 69 5.58 4.67 24.39
C GLY A 69 5.51 4.13 25.81
N SER A 70 6.01 2.91 26.00
CA SER A 70 6.17 2.22 27.28
C SER A 70 7.39 1.30 27.24
N MET A 71 8.37 1.56 28.11
CA MET A 71 9.60 0.76 28.18
C MET A 71 9.32 -0.65 28.71
N GLN A 72 8.45 -0.76 29.72
CA GLN A 72 8.10 -2.04 30.33
C GLN A 72 7.33 -2.96 29.38
N GLY A 73 6.54 -2.39 28.46
CA GLY A 73 5.76 -3.14 27.48
C GLY A 73 6.48 -3.41 26.17
N GLY A 74 7.77 -3.06 26.04
CA GLY A 74 8.51 -3.18 24.78
C GLY A 74 8.03 -2.23 23.67
N ASN A 75 7.15 -1.27 23.99
CA ASN A 75 6.56 -0.32 23.06
C ASN A 75 7.38 0.98 23.06
N THR A 76 8.67 0.87 22.78
CA THR A 76 9.63 1.98 22.87
C THR A 76 9.40 2.97 21.73
N THR A 77 9.56 4.26 22.01
CA THR A 77 9.37 5.32 21.01
C THR A 77 10.50 6.34 21.09
N PRO A 78 10.80 7.06 20.00
CA PRO A 78 11.83 8.10 20.01
C PRO A 78 11.62 9.15 21.12
N GLY A 79 10.35 9.47 21.41
CA GLY A 79 9.98 10.50 22.39
C GLY A 79 10.21 10.11 23.86
N MET A 80 10.64 8.89 24.15
CA MET A 80 10.99 8.46 25.51
C MET A 80 12.41 8.85 25.91
N PHE A 81 13.27 9.20 24.96
CA PHE A 81 14.65 9.60 25.20
C PHE A 81 14.71 11.13 25.30
N GLY A 82 15.04 11.63 26.50
CA GLY A 82 15.19 13.05 26.78
C GLY A 82 16.47 13.63 26.20
N LYS A 83 16.74 14.88 26.56
CA LYS A 83 17.92 15.62 26.09
C LYS A 83 19.22 14.91 26.48
N GLU A 84 19.35 14.55 27.75
CA GLU A 84 20.59 13.99 28.31
C GLU A 84 20.88 12.63 27.69
N GLU A 85 19.87 11.76 27.55
CA GLU A 85 20.03 10.45 26.94
C GLU A 85 20.43 10.54 25.47
N ARG A 86 19.91 11.53 24.73
CA ARG A 86 20.31 11.76 23.32
C ARG A 86 21.75 12.26 23.19
N ILE A 87 22.20 13.13 24.11
CA ILE A 87 23.61 13.54 24.19
C ILE A 87 24.48 12.32 24.52
N ASP A 88 24.09 11.50 25.48
CA ASP A 88 24.83 10.30 25.87
C ASP A 88 24.95 9.31 24.71
N ILE A 89 23.86 9.05 23.98
CA ILE A 89 23.87 8.19 22.78
C ILE A 89 24.87 8.73 21.76
N ARG A 90 24.80 10.03 21.48
CA ARG A 90 25.65 10.70 20.49
C ARG A 90 27.13 10.68 20.87
N GLU A 91 27.45 11.08 22.10
CA GLU A 91 28.84 11.12 22.58
C GLU A 91 29.42 9.71 22.71
N LEU A 92 28.62 8.74 23.16
CA LEU A 92 29.02 7.33 23.18
C LEU A 92 29.38 6.82 21.78
N ALA A 93 28.54 7.11 20.77
CA ALA A 93 28.83 6.76 19.39
C ALA A 93 30.09 7.48 18.87
N LYS A 94 30.22 8.78 19.13
CA LYS A 94 31.36 9.61 18.69
C LYS A 94 32.69 9.13 19.29
N ILE A 95 32.74 8.85 20.59
CA ILE A 95 33.96 8.37 21.29
C ILE A 95 34.39 7.02 20.74
N ASN A 96 33.43 6.13 20.45
CA ASN A 96 33.69 4.79 19.93
C ASN A 96 33.77 4.74 18.39
N LYS A 97 33.62 5.88 17.70
CA LYS A 97 33.60 6.00 16.23
C LYS A 97 32.55 5.09 15.58
N ILE A 98 31.37 5.00 16.19
CA ILE A 98 30.26 4.19 15.70
C ILE A 98 29.34 5.05 14.83
N GLN A 99 29.03 4.56 13.64
CA GLN A 99 28.01 5.15 12.79
C GLN A 99 26.62 4.71 13.27
N LEU A 100 25.71 5.67 13.46
CA LEU A 100 24.33 5.38 13.83
C LEU A 100 23.37 5.57 12.66
N THR A 101 22.37 4.71 12.55
CA THR A 101 21.15 4.89 11.74
C THR A 101 19.91 4.73 12.63
N THR A 102 18.73 5.05 12.12
CA THR A 102 17.49 4.97 12.88
C THR A 102 16.41 4.25 12.10
N HIS A 103 15.76 3.29 12.73
CA HIS A 103 14.59 2.62 12.19
C HIS A 103 13.33 3.22 12.81
N ALA A 104 12.44 3.78 11.99
CA ALA A 104 11.13 4.26 12.45
C ALA A 104 10.26 3.06 12.87
N THR A 105 9.15 3.31 13.57
CA THR A 105 8.33 2.18 13.99
C THR A 105 7.72 1.41 12.82
N PRO A 106 7.87 0.07 12.75
CA PRO A 106 7.21 -0.73 11.73
C PRO A 106 5.67 -0.62 11.87
N ASN A 107 5.18 -0.22 13.04
CA ASN A 107 3.76 0.00 13.32
C ASN A 107 3.26 1.40 12.89
N ALA A 108 4.04 2.18 12.15
CA ALA A 108 3.65 3.53 11.72
C ALA A 108 2.35 3.53 10.89
N GLY A 109 2.11 2.48 10.11
CA GLY A 109 1.00 2.34 9.17
C GLY A 109 1.42 2.64 7.72
N SER A 110 0.45 2.61 6.81
CA SER A 110 0.61 2.93 5.38
C SER A 110 0.98 4.40 5.16
N LEU A 111 1.92 4.65 4.24
CA LEU A 111 2.34 6.00 3.87
C LEU A 111 1.26 6.74 3.06
N ALA A 112 0.36 6.02 2.40
CA ALA A 112 -0.85 6.55 1.77
C ALA A 112 -2.02 6.75 2.75
N GLY A 113 -1.93 6.26 3.98
CA GLY A 113 -3.00 6.30 4.97
C GLY A 113 -4.05 5.21 4.81
N PHE A 114 -3.71 4.09 4.18
CA PHE A 114 -4.60 2.93 4.06
C PHE A 114 -4.98 2.37 5.44
N GLN A 115 -6.28 2.22 5.67
CA GLN A 115 -6.84 1.56 6.84
C GLN A 115 -8.11 0.79 6.45
N GLN A 116 -8.06 -0.53 6.58
CA GLN A 116 -9.17 -1.45 6.28
C GLN A 116 -9.72 -1.29 4.86
N ASP A 117 -10.76 -0.48 4.67
CA ASP A 117 -11.51 -0.29 3.43
C ASP A 117 -11.50 1.17 2.94
N LYS A 118 -10.61 2.01 3.49
CA LYS A 118 -10.45 3.39 3.04
C LYS A 118 -9.02 3.91 3.19
N PHE A 119 -8.72 4.98 2.49
CA PHE A 119 -7.58 5.84 2.75
C PHE A 119 -8.02 7.03 3.61
N ASP A 120 -7.35 7.24 4.73
CA ASP A 120 -7.69 8.27 5.70
C ASP A 120 -6.53 9.24 5.91
N GLU A 121 -6.78 10.51 5.62
CA GLU A 121 -5.78 11.58 5.71
C GLU A 121 -5.28 11.80 7.15
N ALA A 122 -6.13 11.63 8.17
CA ALA A 122 -5.71 11.79 9.56
C ALA A 122 -4.78 10.64 10.00
N ILE A 123 -5.00 9.43 9.48
CA ILE A 123 -4.10 8.30 9.69
C ILE A 123 -2.77 8.56 8.97
N ARG A 124 -2.82 9.04 7.72
CA ARG A 124 -1.63 9.42 6.94
C ARG A 124 -0.77 10.44 7.67
N GLU A 125 -1.38 11.50 8.22
CA GLU A 125 -0.69 12.50 9.04
C GLU A 125 -0.08 11.89 10.30
N THR A 126 -0.79 10.95 10.95
CA THR A 126 -0.25 10.25 12.12
C THR A 126 0.98 9.43 11.75
N THR A 127 0.97 8.74 10.61
CA THR A 127 2.13 8.00 10.08
C THR A 127 3.29 8.94 9.79
N LEU A 128 3.05 10.07 9.12
CA LEU A 128 4.07 11.09 8.89
C LEU A 128 4.68 11.62 10.20
N HIS A 129 3.87 11.89 11.22
CA HIS A 129 4.36 12.34 12.51
C HIS A 129 5.26 11.30 13.20
N GLU A 130 4.96 10.01 13.10
CA GLU A 130 5.85 8.97 13.64
C GLU A 130 7.20 8.92 12.91
N ILE A 131 7.21 9.12 11.59
CA ILE A 131 8.45 9.24 10.81
C ILE A 131 9.22 10.49 11.23
N GLN A 132 8.55 11.64 11.39
CA GLN A 132 9.17 12.88 11.85
C GLN A 132 9.76 12.75 13.26
N ARG A 133 9.13 12.00 14.16
CA ARG A 133 9.69 11.69 15.49
C ARG A 133 10.98 10.87 15.40
N ALA A 134 11.05 9.92 14.47
CA ALA A 134 12.27 9.17 14.19
C ALA A 134 13.36 10.08 13.59
N VAL A 135 12.99 10.96 12.66
CA VAL A 135 13.89 11.99 12.10
C VAL A 135 14.43 12.91 13.19
N ASP A 136 13.60 13.35 14.14
CA ASP A 136 14.03 14.17 15.27
C ASP A 136 15.09 13.47 16.12
N PHE A 137 14.87 12.19 16.41
CA PHE A 137 15.83 11.37 17.13
C PHE A 137 17.11 11.15 16.34
N ALA A 138 17.01 10.85 15.05
CA ALA A 138 18.17 10.64 14.21
C ALA A 138 19.00 11.93 14.08
N ALA A 139 18.35 13.09 13.91
CA ALA A 139 19.02 14.39 13.81
C ALA A 139 19.81 14.74 15.08
N ASP A 140 19.26 14.36 16.25
CA ASP A 140 19.88 14.64 17.56
C ASP A 140 21.01 13.66 17.89
N THR A 141 20.91 12.39 17.47
CA THR A 141 21.81 11.30 17.94
C THR A 141 22.85 10.84 16.91
N THR A 142 22.55 10.93 15.62
CA THR A 142 23.41 10.42 14.53
C THR A 142 24.27 11.54 13.93
N ASN A 143 25.25 11.20 13.08
CA ASN A 143 25.97 12.17 12.24
C ASN A 143 25.50 12.15 10.77
N GLY A 144 24.25 11.75 10.55
CA GLY A 144 23.65 11.51 9.23
C GLY A 144 23.44 10.03 8.97
N GLY A 145 22.80 9.68 7.85
CA GLY A 145 22.46 8.29 7.51
C GLY A 145 20.98 8.05 7.29
N ALA A 146 20.59 6.78 7.30
CA ALA A 146 19.23 6.35 7.02
C ALA A 146 18.30 6.60 8.21
N VAL A 147 17.09 7.07 7.89
CA VAL A 147 15.88 6.91 8.69
C VAL A 147 14.99 5.93 7.94
N VAL A 148 14.97 4.68 8.40
CA VAL A 148 14.30 3.57 7.70
C VAL A 148 12.80 3.57 7.98
N VAL A 149 11.99 3.36 6.94
CA VAL A 149 10.53 3.28 6.99
C VAL A 149 10.04 2.13 6.10
N HIS A 150 9.11 1.31 6.59
CA HIS A 150 8.54 0.22 5.80
C HIS A 150 7.56 0.73 4.74
N ALA A 151 7.63 0.17 3.52
CA ALA A 151 6.63 0.34 2.48
C ALA A 151 5.45 -0.63 2.70
N GLN A 152 4.47 -0.23 3.51
CA GLN A 152 3.34 -1.07 3.91
C GLN A 152 1.99 -0.45 3.50
N GLU A 153 1.71 -0.44 2.20
CA GLU A 153 0.54 0.27 1.68
C GLU A 153 -0.76 -0.54 1.79
N TYR A 154 -1.19 -1.20 0.71
CA TYR A 154 -2.47 -1.87 0.62
C TYR A 154 -2.31 -3.31 0.10
N PRO A 155 -3.25 -4.23 0.42
CA PRO A 155 -3.20 -5.60 -0.05
C PRO A 155 -3.27 -5.71 -1.57
N ARG A 156 -2.59 -6.70 -2.14
CA ARG A 156 -2.63 -7.00 -3.57
C ARG A 156 -2.73 -8.50 -3.88
N ALA A 157 -3.13 -8.81 -5.10
CA ALA A 157 -3.01 -10.15 -5.67
C ALA A 157 -1.65 -10.31 -6.35
N ILE A 158 -0.88 -11.35 -6.03
CA ILE A 158 0.51 -11.50 -6.48
C ILE A 158 0.57 -11.76 -7.98
N ARG A 159 -0.14 -12.79 -8.47
CA ARG A 159 -0.12 -13.19 -9.89
C ARG A 159 -0.55 -12.05 -10.81
N ASP A 160 -1.54 -11.31 -10.37
CA ASP A 160 -2.20 -10.25 -11.14
C ASP A 160 -1.24 -9.11 -11.57
N TYR A 161 -0.14 -8.90 -10.82
CA TYR A 161 0.90 -7.94 -11.18
C TYR A 161 2.20 -8.61 -11.65
N PHE A 162 2.52 -9.81 -11.15
CA PHE A 162 3.85 -10.43 -11.31
C PHE A 162 3.84 -11.81 -11.97
N GLN A 163 2.76 -12.19 -12.65
CA GLN A 163 2.70 -13.45 -13.41
C GLN A 163 3.80 -13.53 -14.47
N HIS A 164 4.12 -12.41 -15.12
CA HIS A 164 5.15 -12.34 -16.16
C HIS A 164 6.57 -12.65 -15.62
N GLU A 165 6.77 -12.48 -14.32
CA GLU A 165 8.01 -12.83 -13.62
C GLU A 165 7.94 -14.25 -13.01
N GLY A 166 6.79 -14.93 -13.11
CA GLY A 166 6.59 -16.31 -12.65
C GLY A 166 6.01 -16.45 -11.24
N PHE A 167 5.39 -15.41 -10.70
CA PHE A 167 4.79 -15.46 -9.36
C PHE A 167 3.29 -15.77 -9.37
N GLU A 168 2.84 -16.56 -8.38
CA GLU A 168 1.42 -16.83 -8.12
C GLU A 168 1.20 -17.23 -6.65
N ALA A 169 0.22 -16.60 -5.99
CA ALA A 169 -0.08 -16.83 -4.58
C ALA A 169 -0.73 -18.20 -4.35
N TYR A 170 -1.78 -18.51 -5.10
CA TYR A 170 -2.56 -19.73 -4.96
C TYR A 170 -3.19 -20.13 -6.31
N PRO A 171 -3.54 -21.42 -6.50
CA PRO A 171 -4.20 -21.87 -7.72
C PRO A 171 -5.51 -21.11 -7.97
N GLU A 172 -5.74 -20.70 -9.23
CA GLU A 172 -6.91 -19.90 -9.65
C GLU A 172 -6.93 -18.44 -9.12
N GLU A 173 -5.79 -17.91 -8.66
CA GLU A 173 -5.69 -16.49 -8.28
C GLU A 173 -6.11 -15.56 -9.44
N ASP A 174 -5.75 -15.90 -10.67
CA ASP A 174 -6.17 -15.17 -11.87
C ASP A 174 -7.69 -15.07 -12.04
N LYS A 175 -8.45 -16.03 -11.53
CA LYS A 175 -9.91 -16.03 -11.62
C LYS A 175 -10.58 -15.36 -10.42
N ARG A 176 -9.95 -15.39 -9.25
CA ARG A 176 -10.56 -15.01 -7.96
C ARG A 176 -9.98 -13.76 -7.32
N ALA A 177 -8.87 -13.25 -7.86
CA ALA A 177 -8.22 -12.06 -7.36
C ALA A 177 -9.21 -10.88 -7.26
N ILE A 178 -8.92 -10.02 -6.29
CA ILE A 178 -9.68 -8.81 -6.02
C ILE A 178 -8.80 -7.65 -6.46
N ARG A 179 -9.32 -6.83 -7.36
CA ARG A 179 -8.79 -5.51 -7.69
C ARG A 179 -9.51 -4.47 -6.85
N TYR A 180 -8.92 -3.30 -6.69
CA TYR A 180 -9.48 -2.25 -5.87
C TYR A 180 -9.52 -0.94 -6.64
N LEU A 181 -10.64 -0.25 -6.53
CA LEU A 181 -10.82 1.10 -7.02
C LEU A 181 -11.04 2.04 -5.84
N VAL A 182 -10.74 3.33 -6.02
CA VAL A 182 -10.82 4.34 -4.97
C VAL A 182 -11.61 5.54 -5.46
N ASP A 183 -12.57 6.01 -4.66
CA ASP A 183 -13.14 7.35 -4.87
C ASP A 183 -12.16 8.41 -4.38
N LYS A 184 -11.59 9.18 -5.30
CA LYS A 184 -10.54 10.17 -5.00
C LYS A 184 -10.99 11.32 -4.09
N ARG A 185 -12.30 11.52 -3.90
CA ARG A 185 -12.83 12.60 -3.04
C ARG A 185 -12.67 12.30 -1.56
N HIS A 186 -12.80 11.03 -1.18
CA HIS A 186 -12.84 10.62 0.23
C HIS A 186 -12.08 9.33 0.53
N GLY A 187 -11.38 8.74 -0.44
CA GLY A 187 -10.51 7.59 -0.26
C GLY A 187 -11.25 6.26 -0.04
N GLN A 188 -12.56 6.19 -0.29
CA GLN A 188 -13.31 4.94 -0.08
C GLN A 188 -12.92 3.91 -1.12
N ILE A 189 -12.70 2.67 -0.68
CA ILE A 189 -12.29 1.58 -1.55
C ILE A 189 -13.51 0.77 -1.98
N THR A 190 -13.54 0.44 -3.27
CA THR A 190 -14.51 -0.49 -3.86
C THR A 190 -13.78 -1.73 -4.38
N PRO A 191 -14.06 -2.92 -3.84
CA PRO A 191 -13.46 -4.16 -4.33
C PRO A 191 -14.14 -4.62 -5.62
N VAL A 192 -13.33 -4.95 -6.62
CA VAL A 192 -13.73 -5.51 -7.91
C VAL A 192 -13.28 -6.98 -7.95
N ARG A 193 -14.25 -7.90 -8.03
CA ARG A 193 -14.00 -9.35 -7.99
C ARG A 193 -14.03 -9.93 -9.40
N LYS A 194 -12.91 -10.51 -9.85
CA LYS A 194 -12.78 -11.08 -11.21
C LYS A 194 -13.77 -12.20 -11.51
N ASN A 195 -14.20 -12.95 -10.50
CA ASN A 195 -15.15 -14.06 -10.66
C ASN A 195 -16.63 -13.62 -10.66
N VAL A 196 -16.93 -12.34 -10.53
CA VAL A 196 -18.31 -11.83 -10.53
C VAL A 196 -18.65 -11.32 -11.93
N PRO A 197 -19.50 -12.05 -12.68
CA PRO A 197 -19.93 -11.61 -14.00
C PRO A 197 -20.90 -10.44 -13.89
N VAL A 198 -20.91 -9.58 -14.92
CA VAL A 198 -21.83 -8.44 -15.04
C VAL A 198 -22.69 -8.64 -16.29
N TYR A 199 -23.97 -8.33 -16.21
CA TYR A 199 -24.85 -8.36 -17.38
C TYR A 199 -24.90 -6.97 -18.00
N GLU A 200 -24.71 -6.90 -19.30
CA GLU A 200 -24.72 -5.66 -20.09
C GLU A 200 -25.83 -5.74 -21.15
N PRO A 201 -26.68 -4.71 -21.30
CA PRO A 201 -27.64 -4.64 -22.40
C PRO A 201 -26.94 -4.66 -23.75
N VAL A 202 -27.48 -5.40 -24.72
CA VAL A 202 -26.99 -5.34 -26.10
C VAL A 202 -27.67 -4.17 -26.81
N TYR A 203 -26.89 -3.28 -27.39
CA TYR A 203 -27.40 -2.08 -28.07
C TYR A 203 -27.48 -2.27 -29.59
N GLU A 204 -28.38 -1.53 -30.22
CA GLU A 204 -28.55 -1.49 -31.67
C GLU A 204 -27.44 -0.67 -32.34
N ASP A 205 -26.81 -1.26 -33.34
CA ASP A 205 -25.78 -0.61 -34.15
C ASP A 205 -26.42 0.33 -35.18
N HIS A 206 -25.69 1.38 -35.56
CA HIS A 206 -26.13 2.29 -36.60
C HIS A 206 -26.06 1.60 -37.98
N PRO A 207 -27.12 1.61 -38.82
CA PRO A 207 -27.13 0.88 -40.09
C PRO A 207 -25.99 1.25 -41.05
N ASP A 208 -25.66 2.55 -41.12
CA ASP A 208 -24.60 3.06 -42.00
C ASP A 208 -23.18 2.96 -41.41
N ASP A 209 -23.03 2.60 -40.13
CA ASP A 209 -21.74 2.52 -39.45
C ASP A 209 -21.80 1.53 -38.27
N PRO A 210 -22.07 0.25 -38.56
CA PRO A 210 -22.37 -0.72 -37.51
C PRO A 210 -21.15 -1.05 -36.65
N GLU A 211 -19.95 -0.92 -37.21
CA GLU A 211 -18.71 -1.22 -36.50
C GLU A 211 -18.36 -0.15 -35.47
N ASN A 212 -18.61 1.14 -35.76
CA ASN A 212 -18.10 2.24 -34.92
C ASN A 212 -19.18 3.01 -34.15
N SER A 213 -20.46 2.83 -34.49
CA SER A 213 -21.54 3.64 -33.92
C SER A 213 -22.76 2.81 -33.49
N TRP A 214 -23.32 3.13 -32.32
CA TRP A 214 -24.70 2.77 -31.95
C TRP A 214 -25.70 3.77 -32.53
N ARG A 215 -26.99 3.43 -32.51
CA ARG A 215 -28.08 4.37 -32.83
C ARG A 215 -28.85 4.84 -31.59
N ASP A 216 -29.35 6.07 -31.64
CA ASP A 216 -30.45 6.51 -30.77
C ASP A 216 -31.83 6.27 -31.40
N VAL A 217 -32.89 6.65 -30.68
CA VAL A 217 -34.29 6.52 -31.13
C VAL A 217 -34.62 7.32 -32.40
N ASP A 218 -33.81 8.33 -32.71
CA ASP A 218 -33.95 9.21 -33.88
C ASP A 218 -33.01 8.82 -35.02
N TYR A 219 -32.34 7.65 -34.92
CA TYR A 219 -31.31 7.17 -35.86
C TYR A 219 -30.07 8.06 -35.98
N ASN A 220 -29.73 8.86 -34.96
CA ASN A 220 -28.46 9.56 -34.91
C ASN A 220 -27.33 8.60 -34.49
N LYS A 221 -26.10 8.88 -34.96
CA LYS A 221 -24.89 8.14 -34.59
C LYS A 221 -24.43 8.47 -33.17
N ILE A 222 -24.23 7.44 -32.36
CA ILE A 222 -23.53 7.52 -31.08
C ILE A 222 -22.21 6.75 -31.20
N PRO A 223 -21.05 7.41 -31.16
CA PRO A 223 -19.76 6.72 -31.28
C PRO A 223 -19.55 5.69 -30.18
N LYS A 224 -19.07 4.49 -30.52
CA LYS A 224 -18.75 3.43 -29.53
C LYS A 224 -17.58 3.79 -28.62
N THR A 225 -16.73 4.72 -29.06
CA THR A 225 -15.60 5.27 -28.30
C THR A 225 -15.99 6.41 -27.35
N THR A 226 -17.27 6.80 -27.29
CA THR A 226 -17.67 7.94 -26.46
C THR A 226 -17.64 7.61 -24.97
N SER A 227 -17.07 8.52 -24.17
CA SER A 227 -17.20 8.52 -22.71
C SER A 227 -18.38 9.36 -22.21
N ASN A 228 -19.12 10.03 -23.10
CA ASN A 228 -20.20 10.93 -22.73
C ASN A 228 -21.43 10.15 -22.26
N SER A 229 -21.66 10.16 -20.94
CA SER A 229 -22.77 9.47 -20.29
C SER A 229 -24.17 9.87 -20.79
N GLN A 230 -24.35 11.10 -21.28
CA GLN A 230 -25.61 11.54 -21.86
C GLN A 230 -25.86 10.92 -23.24
N LEU A 231 -24.81 10.69 -24.03
CA LEU A 231 -24.92 9.97 -25.30
C LEU A 231 -25.09 8.47 -25.06
N LEU A 232 -24.35 7.89 -24.11
CA LEU A 232 -24.50 6.46 -23.76
C LEU A 232 -25.91 6.11 -23.26
N PHE A 233 -26.61 7.05 -22.62
CA PHE A 233 -28.00 6.85 -22.19
C PHE A 233 -29.00 6.79 -23.36
N LYS A 234 -28.68 7.39 -24.51
CA LYS A 234 -29.57 7.42 -25.68
C LYS A 234 -29.53 6.16 -26.53
N ARG A 235 -28.61 5.23 -26.24
CA ARG A 235 -28.46 3.96 -26.96
C ARG A 235 -29.75 3.15 -26.86
N VAL A 236 -30.19 2.58 -27.98
CA VAL A 236 -31.39 1.73 -28.01
C VAL A 236 -31.00 0.28 -27.73
N PRO A 237 -31.50 -0.35 -26.65
CA PRO A 237 -31.26 -1.78 -26.40
C PRO A 237 -32.06 -2.66 -27.38
N LYS A 238 -31.49 -3.79 -27.78
CA LYS A 238 -32.14 -4.78 -28.66
C LYS A 238 -33.32 -5.44 -27.94
N TRP A 239 -34.48 -5.43 -28.59
CA TRP A 239 -35.69 -6.06 -28.10
C TRP A 239 -35.89 -7.40 -28.80
N ASN A 240 -36.15 -8.45 -28.02
CA ASN A 240 -36.52 -9.76 -28.55
C ASN A 240 -38.05 -9.93 -28.46
N GLU A 241 -38.71 -9.96 -29.63
CA GLU A 241 -40.17 -10.11 -29.72
C GLU A 241 -40.65 -11.49 -29.25
N ASP A 242 -39.85 -12.55 -29.44
CA ASP A 242 -40.24 -13.93 -29.10
C ASP A 242 -40.28 -14.16 -27.59
N THR A 243 -39.29 -13.62 -26.86
CA THR A 243 -39.16 -13.76 -25.40
C THR A 243 -39.71 -12.58 -24.62
N THR A 244 -40.08 -11.49 -25.29
CA THR A 244 -40.64 -10.26 -24.68
C THR A 244 -39.68 -9.66 -23.63
N ASP A 245 -38.38 -9.70 -23.90
CA ASP A 245 -37.33 -9.16 -23.06
C ASP A 245 -36.27 -8.40 -23.88
N PHE A 246 -35.50 -7.55 -23.19
CA PHE A 246 -34.34 -6.91 -23.78
C PHE A 246 -33.15 -7.87 -23.75
N GLU A 247 -32.41 -7.95 -24.85
CA GLU A 247 -31.22 -8.78 -24.93
C GLU A 247 -30.14 -8.26 -23.98
N ALA A 248 -29.62 -9.16 -23.15
CA ALA A 248 -28.49 -8.89 -22.27
C ALA A 248 -27.42 -9.97 -22.45
N VAL A 249 -26.17 -9.56 -22.48
CA VAL A 249 -25.01 -10.46 -22.56
C VAL A 249 -24.33 -10.52 -21.20
N LYS A 250 -23.98 -11.74 -20.79
CA LYS A 250 -23.14 -11.97 -19.61
C LYS A 250 -21.70 -11.67 -19.98
N ARG A 251 -21.08 -10.72 -19.28
CA ARG A 251 -19.66 -10.37 -19.39
C ARG A 251 -18.87 -10.97 -18.23
N ASP A 252 -17.76 -11.60 -18.54
CA ASP A 252 -16.78 -12.06 -17.57
C ASP A 252 -15.53 -11.16 -17.57
N TRP A 253 -14.55 -11.46 -16.71
CA TRP A 253 -13.34 -10.65 -16.59
C TRP A 253 -12.58 -10.48 -17.90
N LYS A 254 -12.53 -11.54 -18.73
CA LYS A 254 -11.80 -11.52 -19.99
C LYS A 254 -12.43 -10.54 -20.98
N ASP A 255 -13.76 -10.43 -20.98
CA ASP A 255 -14.45 -9.39 -21.77
C ASP A 255 -13.98 -7.98 -21.36
N PHE A 256 -13.72 -7.73 -20.08
CA PHE A 256 -13.27 -6.41 -19.60
C PHE A 256 -11.79 -6.15 -19.92
N GLU A 257 -10.94 -7.18 -19.93
CA GLU A 257 -9.56 -7.09 -20.43
C GLU A 257 -9.55 -6.69 -21.92
N GLU A 258 -10.32 -7.40 -22.75
CA GLU A 258 -10.42 -7.11 -24.18
C GLU A 258 -11.02 -5.70 -24.44
N LYS A 259 -12.01 -5.29 -23.65
CA LYS A 259 -12.59 -3.93 -23.74
C LYS A 259 -11.61 -2.84 -23.32
N ALA A 260 -10.85 -3.05 -22.25
CA ALA A 260 -9.83 -2.10 -21.81
C ALA A 260 -8.74 -1.96 -22.89
N ASP A 261 -8.26 -3.07 -23.44
CA ASP A 261 -7.26 -3.07 -24.52
C ASP A 261 -7.76 -2.33 -25.77
N GLN A 262 -9.00 -2.58 -26.18
CA GLN A 262 -9.58 -1.89 -27.33
C GLN A 262 -9.76 -0.39 -27.05
N TRP A 263 -10.29 -0.05 -25.87
CA TRP A 263 -10.45 1.34 -25.46
C TRP A 263 -9.13 2.10 -25.45
N ASN A 264 -8.07 1.50 -24.90
CA ASN A 264 -6.75 2.12 -24.77
C ASN A 264 -6.07 2.33 -26.13
N LYS A 265 -6.35 1.47 -27.11
CA LYS A 265 -5.91 1.67 -28.51
C LYS A 265 -6.63 2.85 -29.15
N ASP A 266 -7.92 2.99 -28.90
CA ASP A 266 -8.75 4.04 -29.49
C ASP A 266 -8.62 5.39 -28.76
N ASN A 267 -8.23 5.36 -27.47
CA ASN A 267 -8.10 6.54 -26.60
C ASN A 267 -6.75 6.56 -25.85
N PRO A 268 -5.62 6.84 -26.54
CA PRO A 268 -4.29 6.82 -25.92
C PRO A 268 -4.11 7.81 -24.76
N GLU A 269 -4.90 8.88 -24.71
CA GLU A 269 -4.87 9.92 -23.67
C GLU A 269 -5.81 9.64 -22.48
N ASP A 270 -6.73 8.68 -22.59
CA ASP A 270 -7.69 8.29 -21.53
C ASP A 270 -7.63 6.77 -21.33
N GLN A 271 -6.47 6.28 -20.91
CA GLN A 271 -6.29 4.85 -20.66
C GLN A 271 -7.15 4.40 -19.47
N ARG A 272 -7.68 3.19 -19.57
CA ARG A 272 -8.53 2.56 -18.58
C ARG A 272 -8.08 1.13 -18.33
N THR A 273 -8.18 0.73 -17.09
CA THR A 273 -7.93 -0.62 -16.61
C THR A 273 -9.18 -1.50 -16.73
N PRO A 274 -9.03 -2.84 -16.75
CA PRO A 274 -10.18 -3.75 -16.75
C PRO A 274 -11.12 -3.56 -15.55
N GLU A 275 -10.59 -3.25 -14.37
CA GLU A 275 -11.39 -2.96 -13.16
C GLU A 275 -12.24 -1.69 -13.32
N GLU A 276 -11.70 -0.63 -13.91
CA GLU A 276 -12.46 0.59 -14.21
C GLU A 276 -13.58 0.31 -15.20
N MET A 277 -13.33 -0.51 -16.24
CA MET A 277 -14.35 -0.91 -17.21
C MET A 277 -15.47 -1.73 -16.57
N TRP A 278 -15.11 -2.71 -15.73
CA TRP A 278 -16.06 -3.51 -14.96
C TRP A 278 -16.95 -2.64 -14.08
N PHE A 279 -16.34 -1.73 -13.32
CA PHE A 279 -17.05 -0.85 -12.40
C PHE A 279 -17.96 0.12 -13.14
N LYS A 280 -17.45 0.74 -14.21
CA LYS A 280 -18.21 1.67 -15.03
C LYS A 280 -19.46 1.02 -15.60
N ILE A 281 -19.37 -0.17 -16.18
CA ILE A 281 -20.55 -0.87 -16.74
C ILE A 281 -21.56 -1.20 -15.64
N GLN A 282 -21.10 -1.64 -14.47
CA GLN A 282 -22.00 -1.88 -13.34
C GLN A 282 -22.72 -0.59 -12.88
N MET A 283 -22.01 0.54 -12.81
CA MET A 283 -22.58 1.82 -12.43
C MET A 283 -23.48 2.40 -13.52
N GLU A 284 -23.13 2.24 -14.80
CA GLU A 284 -23.95 2.63 -15.95
C GLU A 284 -25.33 1.95 -15.90
N ASN A 285 -25.38 0.66 -15.55
CA ASN A 285 -26.66 -0.04 -15.35
C ASN A 285 -27.52 0.60 -14.26
N GLN A 286 -26.91 1.09 -13.17
CA GLN A 286 -27.64 1.81 -12.12
C GLN A 286 -28.11 3.19 -12.59
N VAL A 287 -27.30 3.90 -13.38
CA VAL A 287 -27.68 5.16 -14.02
C VAL A 287 -28.87 4.94 -14.96
N LEU A 288 -28.83 3.90 -15.80
CA LEU A 288 -29.90 3.52 -16.72
C LEU A 288 -31.20 3.22 -15.97
N GLN A 289 -31.12 2.45 -14.89
CA GLN A 289 -32.28 2.15 -14.04
C GLN A 289 -32.88 3.43 -13.42
N ALA A 290 -32.04 4.30 -12.85
CA ALA A 290 -32.49 5.54 -12.23
C ALA A 290 -33.13 6.49 -13.26
N LYS A 291 -32.47 6.73 -14.40
CA LYS A 291 -33.03 7.57 -15.47
C LYS A 291 -34.29 6.96 -16.09
N GLY A 292 -34.37 5.64 -16.26
CA GLY A 292 -35.57 4.95 -16.73
C GLY A 292 -36.76 5.15 -15.79
N GLY A 293 -36.54 5.05 -14.48
CA GLY A 293 -37.54 5.39 -13.46
C GLY A 293 -37.98 6.85 -13.54
N SER A 294 -37.03 7.77 -13.70
CA SER A 294 -37.34 9.20 -13.87
C SER A 294 -38.25 9.44 -15.08
N LEU A 295 -37.88 8.91 -16.26
CA LEU A 295 -38.67 9.04 -17.49
C LEU A 295 -40.08 8.44 -17.35
N PHE A 296 -40.19 7.27 -16.71
CA PHE A 296 -41.48 6.61 -16.49
C PHE A 296 -42.44 7.48 -15.66
N HIS A 297 -41.95 8.14 -14.62
CA HIS A 297 -42.77 9.04 -13.81
C HIS A 297 -43.02 10.38 -14.50
N ALA A 298 -42.02 10.93 -15.19
CA ALA A 298 -42.10 12.24 -15.83
C ALA A 298 -43.09 12.28 -17.01
N ARG A 299 -43.36 11.15 -17.68
CA ARG A 299 -44.22 11.10 -18.90
C ARG A 299 -45.62 11.69 -18.70
N SER A 300 -46.21 11.56 -17.51
CA SER A 300 -47.55 12.07 -17.20
C SER A 300 -47.53 13.46 -16.55
N TYR A 301 -46.35 14.06 -16.33
CA TYR A 301 -46.24 15.33 -15.63
C TYR A 301 -46.93 16.47 -16.38
N GLU A 302 -46.62 16.63 -17.67
CA GLU A 302 -47.21 17.69 -18.49
C GLU A 302 -48.71 17.47 -18.70
N GLU A 303 -49.15 16.21 -18.80
CA GLU A 303 -50.58 15.87 -18.88
C GLU A 303 -51.32 16.25 -17.59
N ASN A 304 -50.81 15.85 -16.41
CA ASN A 304 -51.39 16.18 -15.11
C ASN A 304 -51.38 17.70 -14.87
N ARG A 305 -50.29 18.39 -15.24
CA ARG A 305 -50.18 19.85 -15.16
C ARG A 305 -51.22 20.55 -16.04
N ASN A 306 -51.41 20.07 -17.27
CA ASN A 306 -52.43 20.59 -18.17
C ASN A 306 -53.85 20.31 -17.66
N SER A 307 -54.10 19.12 -17.13
CA SER A 307 -55.37 18.74 -16.49
C SER A 307 -55.67 19.60 -15.26
N TYR A 308 -54.69 19.80 -14.39
CA TYR A 308 -54.79 20.68 -13.22
C TYR A 308 -55.16 22.11 -13.63
N ASN A 309 -54.48 22.67 -14.63
CA ASN A 309 -54.78 24.02 -15.15
C ASN A 309 -56.20 24.13 -15.73
N LYS A 310 -56.69 23.09 -16.41
CA LYS A 310 -58.07 23.04 -16.92
C LYS A 310 -59.09 22.92 -15.78
N LEU A 311 -58.86 22.04 -14.81
CA LEU A 311 -59.72 21.86 -13.63
C LEU A 311 -59.79 23.15 -12.79
N LYS A 312 -58.71 23.89 -12.66
CA LYS A 312 -58.69 25.17 -11.95
C LYS A 312 -59.60 26.21 -12.60
N LYS A 313 -59.56 26.33 -13.93
CA LYS A 313 -60.48 27.19 -14.69
C LYS A 313 -61.94 26.72 -14.57
N ALA A 314 -62.17 25.41 -14.61
CA ALA A 314 -63.49 24.85 -14.43
C ALA A 314 -64.04 25.13 -13.02
N LEU A 315 -63.20 25.04 -11.99
CA LEU A 315 -63.59 25.34 -10.61
C LEU A 315 -64.09 26.77 -10.46
N GLU A 316 -63.37 27.75 -11.03
CA GLU A 316 -63.77 29.16 -11.01
C GLU A 316 -65.13 29.37 -11.69
N PHE A 317 -65.36 28.71 -12.83
CA PHE A 317 -66.64 28.77 -13.54
C PHE A 317 -67.78 28.15 -12.71
N TYR A 318 -67.63 26.92 -12.23
CA TYR A 318 -68.69 26.22 -11.50
C TYR A 318 -68.99 26.87 -10.14
N LYS A 319 -67.98 27.37 -9.42
CA LYS A 319 -68.21 28.16 -8.19
C LYS A 319 -69.06 29.41 -8.45
N LYS A 320 -68.89 30.06 -9.59
CA LYS A 320 -69.71 31.21 -9.97
C LYS A 320 -71.15 30.79 -10.29
N VAL A 321 -71.32 29.74 -11.09
CA VAL A 321 -72.64 29.20 -11.47
C VAL A 321 -73.42 28.72 -10.24
N GLU A 322 -72.78 27.97 -9.34
CA GLU A 322 -73.39 27.46 -8.12
C GLU A 322 -73.80 28.58 -7.15
N LYS A 323 -73.02 29.67 -7.09
CA LYS A 323 -73.33 30.86 -6.27
C LYS A 323 -74.54 31.64 -6.80
N ASP A 324 -74.68 31.72 -8.12
CA ASP A 324 -75.74 32.49 -8.79
C ASP A 324 -77.05 31.67 -8.96
N MET A 325 -77.06 30.38 -8.58
CA MET A 325 -78.20 29.46 -8.75
C MET A 325 -78.98 29.23 -7.43
N PRO A 326 -80.33 29.19 -7.45
CA PRO A 326 -81.13 28.83 -6.28
C PRO A 326 -80.81 27.41 -5.77
N VAL A 327 -80.76 27.22 -4.45
CA VAL A 327 -80.42 25.94 -3.80
C VAL A 327 -81.31 24.78 -4.28
N GLU A 328 -82.59 25.06 -4.54
CA GLU A 328 -83.59 24.10 -5.03
C GLU A 328 -83.33 23.63 -6.48
N GLU A 329 -82.45 24.30 -7.22
CA GLU A 329 -82.09 23.95 -8.61
C GLU A 329 -80.70 23.32 -8.74
N GLN A 330 -79.87 23.38 -7.70
CA GLN A 330 -78.50 22.85 -7.72
C GLN A 330 -78.45 21.33 -7.98
N TRP A 331 -79.52 20.58 -7.66
CA TRP A 331 -79.61 19.15 -7.97
C TRP A 331 -79.54 18.87 -9.48
N LYS A 332 -80.01 19.80 -10.34
CA LYS A 332 -79.94 19.66 -11.80
C LYS A 332 -78.48 19.68 -12.29
N LEU A 333 -77.62 20.47 -11.63
CA LEU A 333 -76.19 20.50 -11.90
C LEU A 333 -75.53 19.18 -11.47
N MET A 334 -75.86 18.68 -10.28
CA MET A 334 -75.35 17.39 -9.77
C MET A 334 -75.70 16.23 -10.72
N ASP A 335 -76.95 16.17 -11.21
CA ASP A 335 -77.42 15.14 -12.14
C ASP A 335 -76.67 15.21 -13.49
N SER A 336 -76.58 16.41 -14.07
CA SER A 336 -75.87 16.62 -15.35
C SER A 336 -74.37 16.29 -15.29
N PHE A 337 -73.73 16.49 -14.14
CA PHE A 337 -72.30 16.26 -13.94
C PHE A 337 -72.00 14.77 -13.67
N ASN A 338 -72.89 14.05 -12.98
CA ASN A 338 -72.76 12.62 -12.70
C ASN A 338 -72.87 11.74 -13.97
N VAL A 339 -73.76 12.10 -14.91
CA VAL A 339 -74.05 11.31 -16.12
C VAL A 339 -72.86 11.26 -17.09
N GLY A 340 -71.92 12.22 -17.03
CA GLY A 340 -70.78 12.29 -17.95
C GLY A 340 -69.51 11.54 -17.54
N ARG A 341 -69.29 11.27 -16.25
CA ARG A 341 -67.97 10.79 -15.73
C ARG A 341 -67.93 9.32 -15.31
N PHE A 342 -69.05 8.70 -14.93
CA PHE A 342 -69.09 7.34 -14.36
C PHE A 342 -69.66 6.25 -15.29
N ALA A 343 -70.05 6.59 -16.52
CA ALA A 343 -70.63 5.63 -17.48
C ALA A 343 -69.64 4.57 -18.00
N GLY A 344 -68.33 4.70 -17.71
CA GLY A 344 -67.28 3.87 -18.31
C GLY A 344 -66.74 2.70 -17.47
N THR A 345 -66.85 2.73 -16.14
CA THR A 345 -66.18 1.73 -15.29
C THR A 345 -66.98 1.41 -14.02
N GLY A 346 -67.90 0.44 -14.11
CA GLY A 346 -68.35 -0.37 -12.96
C GLY A 346 -69.18 0.30 -11.86
N GLY A 347 -69.71 1.51 -12.06
CA GLY A 347 -70.41 2.31 -11.06
C GLY A 347 -71.82 1.85 -10.63
N ASN A 348 -72.13 0.56 -10.58
CA ASN A 348 -73.47 0.05 -10.24
C ASN A 348 -73.61 -0.48 -8.80
N TYR A 349 -72.60 -0.38 -7.93
CA TYR A 349 -72.61 -1.07 -6.63
C TYR A 349 -72.42 -0.19 -5.38
N LEU A 350 -72.28 1.14 -5.52
CA LEU A 350 -72.26 2.07 -4.39
C LEU A 350 -73.13 3.31 -4.71
N PRO A 351 -74.01 3.77 -3.81
CA PRO A 351 -74.75 5.01 -4.01
C PRO A 351 -73.75 6.18 -4.06
N SER A 352 -73.77 6.94 -5.16
CA SER A 352 -72.94 8.14 -5.30
C SER A 352 -73.33 9.15 -4.23
N GLU A 353 -72.39 9.56 -3.37
CA GLU A 353 -72.55 10.78 -2.58
C GLU A 353 -72.83 11.93 -3.56
N SER A 354 -73.98 12.60 -3.41
CA SER A 354 -74.38 13.69 -4.29
C SER A 354 -73.60 14.96 -3.93
N LYS A 355 -72.39 15.07 -4.47
CA LYS A 355 -71.51 16.24 -4.31
C LYS A 355 -71.76 17.28 -5.40
N LEU A 356 -71.55 18.55 -5.10
CA LEU A 356 -71.59 19.62 -6.11
C LEU A 356 -70.44 19.47 -7.12
N PRO A 357 -70.59 19.95 -8.37
CA PRO A 357 -69.49 19.97 -9.34
C PRO A 357 -68.22 20.64 -8.81
N SER A 358 -68.34 21.75 -8.07
CA SER A 358 -67.18 22.41 -7.46
C SER A 358 -66.43 21.53 -6.46
N GLU A 359 -67.14 20.76 -5.62
CA GLU A 359 -66.55 19.82 -4.67
C GLU A 359 -65.83 18.66 -5.38
N TRP A 360 -66.43 18.11 -6.43
CA TRP A 360 -65.79 17.09 -7.29
C TRP A 360 -64.52 17.61 -7.98
N ILE A 361 -64.57 18.85 -8.47
CA ILE A 361 -63.42 19.48 -9.12
C ILE A 361 -62.33 19.79 -8.08
N GLU A 362 -62.68 20.19 -6.86
CA GLU A 362 -61.71 20.36 -5.76
C GLU A 362 -61.03 19.03 -5.38
N GLU A 363 -61.78 17.93 -5.29
CA GLU A 363 -61.20 16.60 -5.05
C GLU A 363 -60.30 16.17 -6.21
N SER A 364 -60.73 16.40 -7.46
CA SER A 364 -59.93 16.13 -8.65
C SER A 364 -58.64 16.98 -8.67
N LEU A 365 -58.71 18.26 -8.29
CA LEU A 365 -57.54 19.14 -8.20
C LEU A 365 -56.56 18.66 -7.14
N LYS A 366 -57.04 18.24 -5.95
CA LYS A 366 -56.19 17.62 -4.92
C LYS A 366 -55.53 16.35 -5.44
N GLN A 367 -56.24 15.51 -6.19
CA GLN A 367 -55.68 14.30 -6.78
C GLN A 367 -54.60 14.61 -7.81
N GLU A 368 -54.85 15.56 -8.73
CA GLU A 368 -53.84 15.99 -9.70
C GLU A 368 -52.62 16.63 -9.03
N GLU A 369 -52.83 17.42 -7.97
CA GLU A 369 -51.75 17.99 -7.17
C GLU A 369 -50.91 16.91 -6.49
N MET A 370 -51.54 15.91 -5.87
CA MET A 370 -50.85 14.76 -5.29
C MET A 370 -50.09 13.95 -6.35
N ASN A 371 -50.69 13.73 -7.52
CA ASN A 371 -50.04 13.03 -8.63
C ASN A 371 -48.81 13.81 -9.14
N MET A 372 -48.94 15.12 -9.34
CA MET A 372 -47.81 15.97 -9.73
C MET A 372 -46.71 15.98 -8.68
N ARG A 373 -47.08 16.06 -7.39
CA ARG A 373 -46.11 16.02 -6.28
C ARG A 373 -45.40 14.68 -6.21
N PHE A 374 -46.11 13.57 -6.37
CA PHE A 374 -45.52 12.25 -6.44
C PHE A 374 -44.52 12.17 -7.61
N ILE A 375 -44.89 12.65 -8.80
CA ILE A 375 -43.99 12.68 -9.95
C ILE A 375 -42.76 13.55 -9.66
N HIS A 376 -42.93 14.73 -9.05
CA HIS A 376 -41.82 15.58 -8.64
C HIS A 376 -40.86 14.85 -7.71
N GLU A 377 -41.37 14.26 -6.64
CA GLU A 377 -40.55 13.58 -5.63
C GLU A 377 -39.87 12.32 -6.23
N SER A 378 -40.57 11.51 -7.03
CA SER A 378 -40.03 10.28 -7.64
C SER A 378 -39.09 10.52 -8.82
N SER A 379 -39.42 11.44 -9.73
CA SER A 379 -38.57 11.74 -10.90
C SER A 379 -37.34 12.55 -10.48
N ALA A 380 -37.49 13.59 -9.65
CA ALA A 380 -36.35 14.40 -9.22
C ALA A 380 -35.37 13.59 -8.36
N SER A 381 -35.85 12.71 -7.47
CA SER A 381 -34.97 11.82 -6.70
C SER A 381 -34.23 10.81 -7.58
N SER A 382 -34.90 10.29 -8.62
CA SER A 382 -34.28 9.38 -9.58
C SER A 382 -33.20 10.08 -10.41
N ASP A 383 -33.45 11.33 -10.85
CA ASP A 383 -32.44 12.14 -11.55
C ASP A 383 -31.27 12.52 -10.64
N ALA A 384 -31.53 12.87 -9.37
CA ALA A 384 -30.50 13.15 -8.39
C ALA A 384 -29.60 11.92 -8.18
N ARG A 385 -30.19 10.74 -7.98
CA ARG A 385 -29.47 9.48 -7.87
C ARG A 385 -28.64 9.17 -9.11
N ALA A 386 -29.19 9.40 -10.31
CA ALA A 386 -28.44 9.19 -11.56
C ALA A 386 -27.19 10.09 -11.64
N LYS A 387 -27.30 11.35 -11.17
CA LYS A 387 -26.16 12.27 -11.10
C LYS A 387 -25.14 11.84 -10.04
N GLU A 388 -25.58 11.41 -8.87
CA GLU A 388 -24.68 10.90 -7.81
C GLU A 388 -23.88 9.69 -8.29
N VAL A 389 -24.54 8.72 -8.94
CA VAL A 389 -23.84 7.55 -9.51
C VAL A 389 -22.88 7.97 -10.62
N GLN A 390 -23.24 8.95 -11.46
CA GLN A 390 -22.34 9.48 -12.48
C GLN A 390 -21.10 10.14 -11.87
N GLU A 391 -21.28 10.97 -10.84
CA GLU A 391 -20.15 11.56 -10.12
C GLU A 391 -19.25 10.50 -9.49
N ASN A 392 -19.82 9.39 -9.00
CA ASN A 392 -19.03 8.27 -8.49
C ASN A 392 -18.18 7.64 -9.59
N ILE A 393 -18.71 7.46 -10.82
CA ILE A 393 -17.93 6.96 -11.96
C ILE A 393 -16.76 7.91 -12.25
N ASP A 394 -17.02 9.22 -12.33
CA ASP A 394 -16.03 10.22 -12.75
C ASP A 394 -14.92 10.48 -11.70
N ASN A 395 -15.17 10.09 -10.44
CA ASN A 395 -14.23 10.25 -9.33
C ASN A 395 -13.57 8.95 -8.88
N THR A 396 -13.93 7.81 -9.48
CA THR A 396 -13.31 6.53 -9.16
C THR A 396 -12.09 6.29 -10.04
N ILE A 397 -10.96 5.97 -9.41
CA ILE A 397 -9.68 5.68 -10.09
C ILE A 397 -9.06 4.37 -9.55
N PRO A 398 -8.07 3.77 -10.24
CA PRO A 398 -7.31 2.64 -9.71
C PRO A 398 -6.68 2.96 -8.35
N ILE A 399 -6.64 1.96 -7.46
CA ILE A 399 -6.02 2.12 -6.13
C ILE A 399 -4.56 2.54 -6.19
N GLN A 400 -3.83 2.08 -7.21
CA GLN A 400 -2.41 2.35 -7.37
C GLN A 400 -2.17 3.84 -7.62
N ASP A 401 -2.90 4.46 -8.55
CA ASP A 401 -2.77 5.88 -8.87
C ASP A 401 -3.02 6.77 -7.65
N TYR A 402 -4.07 6.45 -6.87
CA TYR A 402 -4.38 7.18 -5.64
C TYR A 402 -3.28 7.00 -4.58
N ALA A 403 -2.89 5.76 -4.31
CA ALA A 403 -2.00 5.43 -3.21
C ALA A 403 -0.54 5.82 -3.47
N GLU A 404 -0.05 5.71 -4.71
CA GLU A 404 1.30 6.14 -5.09
C GLU A 404 1.45 7.66 -4.89
N GLU A 405 0.52 8.48 -5.39
CA GLU A 405 0.55 9.94 -5.18
C GLU A 405 0.58 10.30 -3.68
N LYS A 406 -0.27 9.65 -2.87
CA LYS A 406 -0.31 9.91 -1.42
C LYS A 406 0.95 9.44 -0.69
N THR A 407 1.52 8.31 -1.11
CA THR A 407 2.77 7.76 -0.55
C THR A 407 3.94 8.68 -0.84
N GLU A 408 4.07 9.12 -2.09
CA GLU A 408 5.13 10.04 -2.52
C GLU A 408 5.05 11.37 -1.76
N ASP A 409 3.87 11.95 -1.60
CA ASP A 409 3.69 13.16 -0.81
C ASP A 409 4.15 12.97 0.65
N THR A 410 3.83 11.85 1.29
CA THR A 410 4.27 11.54 2.65
C THR A 410 5.80 11.44 2.73
N ILE A 411 6.43 10.71 1.81
CA ILE A 411 7.90 10.57 1.73
C ILE A 411 8.56 11.94 1.52
N VAL A 412 8.04 12.74 0.59
CA VAL A 412 8.55 14.08 0.27
C VAL A 412 8.44 15.01 1.47
N ARG A 413 7.32 14.99 2.18
CA ARG A 413 7.13 15.80 3.40
C ARG A 413 8.08 15.37 4.51
N ALA A 414 8.30 14.06 4.69
CA ALA A 414 9.30 13.55 5.62
C ALA A 414 10.72 13.98 5.21
N ALA A 415 11.08 13.89 3.93
CA ALA A 415 12.38 14.31 3.40
C ALA A 415 12.61 15.82 3.54
N MET A 416 11.60 16.65 3.27
CA MET A 416 11.67 18.10 3.49
C MET A 416 11.87 18.42 4.98
N TYR A 417 11.17 17.71 5.87
CA TYR A 417 11.34 17.85 7.31
C TYR A 417 12.76 17.46 7.75
N THR A 418 13.30 16.36 7.22
CA THR A 418 14.68 15.92 7.41
C THR A 418 15.69 17.01 7.01
N MET A 419 15.51 17.62 5.83
CA MET A 419 16.37 18.73 5.37
C MET A 419 16.30 19.93 6.32
N ASP A 420 15.11 20.26 6.81
CA ASP A 420 14.92 21.39 7.73
C ASP A 420 15.54 21.10 9.09
N ARG A 421 15.47 19.85 9.57
CA ARG A 421 16.13 19.44 10.82
C ARG A 421 17.65 19.41 10.71
N GLU A 422 18.19 19.08 9.55
CA GLU A 422 19.63 19.17 9.29
C GLU A 422 20.13 20.63 9.26
N LYS A 423 19.33 21.55 8.71
CA LYS A 423 19.70 22.97 8.56
C LYS A 423 19.46 23.82 9.80
N LYS A 424 18.54 23.44 10.70
CA LYS A 424 18.25 24.21 11.92
C LYS A 424 19.55 24.41 12.72
N PRO A 425 20.00 25.67 12.93
CA PRO A 425 21.23 25.93 13.65
C PRO A 425 21.13 25.33 15.05
N SER A 426 22.17 24.61 15.44
CA SER A 426 22.27 23.83 16.68
C SER A 426 21.76 24.57 17.93
N LYS A 427 21.90 25.91 17.95
CA LYS A 427 21.51 26.79 19.06
C LYS A 427 20.01 26.84 19.37
N GLU A 428 19.14 26.42 18.44
CA GLU A 428 17.68 26.49 18.57
C GLU A 428 17.02 25.17 18.14
N GLY A 429 17.52 24.01 18.60
CA GLY A 429 16.89 22.72 18.30
C GLY A 429 15.37 22.74 18.49
N LEU A 430 14.62 21.79 17.91
CA LEU A 430 13.14 21.83 17.87
C LEU A 430 12.46 22.12 19.23
N TRP A 431 13.11 21.71 20.33
CA TRP A 431 12.68 21.89 21.72
C TRP A 431 13.50 22.94 22.51
N GLY A 432 14.26 23.78 21.82
CA GLY A 432 15.24 24.73 22.39
C GLY A 432 16.54 24.07 22.88
N TRP A 433 16.79 22.81 22.51
CA TRP A 433 17.96 22.06 22.96
C TRP A 433 19.04 22.05 21.88
N ASP A 434 20.24 22.51 22.24
CA ASP A 434 21.43 22.20 21.45
C ASP A 434 22.02 20.85 21.89
N VAL A 435 21.53 19.76 21.31
CA VAL A 435 22.10 18.41 21.49
C VAL A 435 23.40 18.28 20.70
N ARG A 436 23.55 19.03 19.59
CA ARG A 436 24.70 18.88 18.69
C ARG A 436 25.92 19.73 19.08
N GLY A 437 25.73 20.78 19.88
CA GLY A 437 26.77 21.73 20.27
C GLY A 437 27.38 22.52 19.10
N GLY A 438 26.69 22.63 17.96
CA GLY A 438 27.21 23.26 16.73
C GLY A 438 27.85 22.30 15.73
N ASP A 439 27.95 21.01 16.06
CA ASP A 439 28.53 20.02 15.17
C ASP A 439 27.68 19.83 13.90
N LYS A 440 28.35 19.86 12.76
CA LYS A 440 27.74 19.59 11.45
C LYS A 440 27.47 18.09 11.26
N PHE A 441 26.61 17.77 10.32
CA PHE A 441 26.41 16.41 9.85
C PHE A 441 27.58 16.02 8.92
N GLU A 442 28.05 14.78 9.04
CA GLU A 442 29.13 14.25 8.20
C GLU A 442 28.59 13.78 6.85
N LYS A 443 27.38 13.20 6.86
CA LYS A 443 26.62 12.81 5.67
C LYS A 443 25.16 13.29 5.78
N PRO A 444 24.44 13.40 4.66
CA PRO A 444 23.02 13.76 4.69
C PRO A 444 22.20 12.78 5.54
N LEU A 445 21.23 13.31 6.28
CA LEU A 445 20.13 12.50 6.79
C LEU A 445 19.11 12.27 5.65
N PHE A 446 18.64 11.04 5.48
CA PHE A 446 17.73 10.67 4.38
C PHE A 446 16.66 9.66 4.81
N ILE A 447 15.52 9.68 4.15
CA ILE A 447 14.47 8.67 4.32
C ILE A 447 14.83 7.46 3.46
N ALA A 448 14.83 6.28 4.07
CA ALA A 448 15.13 5.02 3.42
C ALA A 448 13.88 4.13 3.42
N ILE A 449 13.25 3.97 2.25
CA ILE A 449 12.03 3.15 2.11
C ILE A 449 12.42 1.68 1.98
N GLU A 450 11.91 0.84 2.86
CA GLU A 450 12.25 -0.57 2.94
C GLU A 450 11.19 -1.44 2.26
N ASN A 451 11.64 -2.42 1.46
CA ASN A 451 10.76 -3.45 0.93
C ASN A 451 10.20 -4.30 2.08
N PHE A 452 8.89 -4.51 2.08
CA PHE A 452 8.22 -5.25 3.13
C PHE A 452 7.64 -6.57 2.60
N PHE A 453 6.42 -6.94 3.00
CA PHE A 453 5.84 -8.22 2.65
C PHE A 453 5.27 -8.29 1.23
N PRO A 454 5.46 -9.41 0.50
CA PRO A 454 4.99 -9.54 -0.87
C PRO A 454 3.48 -9.27 -1.05
N GLU A 455 2.66 -9.63 -0.07
CA GLU A 455 1.19 -9.54 -0.08
C GLU A 455 0.68 -8.08 -0.07
N ILE A 456 1.56 -7.13 0.24
CA ILE A 456 1.24 -5.70 0.35
C ILE A 456 2.02 -4.95 -0.74
N HIS A 457 1.39 -3.91 -1.32
CA HIS A 457 2.07 -2.99 -2.22
C HIS A 457 3.18 -2.24 -1.47
N GLY A 458 4.40 -2.26 -2.00
CA GLY A 458 5.62 -1.88 -1.27
C GLY A 458 6.52 -3.06 -0.90
N GLY A 459 6.03 -4.30 -1.02
CA GLY A 459 6.85 -5.50 -0.84
C GLY A 459 7.70 -5.89 -2.06
N HIS A 460 7.31 -5.46 -3.27
CA HIS A 460 8.04 -5.84 -4.49
C HIS A 460 9.14 -4.82 -4.76
N PRO A 461 10.34 -5.24 -5.22
CA PRO A 461 11.40 -4.29 -5.53
C PRO A 461 10.99 -3.19 -6.52
N ASP A 462 10.13 -3.50 -7.49
CA ASP A 462 9.66 -2.48 -8.43
C ASP A 462 8.72 -1.46 -7.81
N ASP A 463 7.97 -1.82 -6.76
CA ASP A 463 7.08 -0.86 -6.07
C ASP A 463 7.91 0.20 -5.35
N VAL A 464 8.89 -0.24 -4.55
CA VAL A 464 9.75 0.70 -3.81
C VAL A 464 10.59 1.53 -4.77
N LYS A 465 11.03 0.96 -5.90
CA LYS A 465 11.66 1.73 -6.99
C LYS A 465 10.75 2.84 -7.50
N ARG A 466 9.47 2.54 -7.82
CA ARG A 466 8.49 3.57 -8.22
C ARG A 466 8.31 4.62 -7.13
N MET A 467 8.10 4.21 -5.88
CA MET A 467 7.95 5.12 -4.74
C MET A 467 9.16 6.05 -4.58
N VAL A 468 10.40 5.54 -4.66
CA VAL A 468 11.62 6.34 -4.54
C VAL A 468 11.75 7.33 -5.69
N LEU A 469 11.58 6.88 -6.93
CA LEU A 469 11.77 7.73 -8.10
C LEU A 469 10.68 8.80 -8.22
N GLY A 470 9.41 8.44 -8.02
CA GLY A 470 8.30 9.38 -8.02
C GLY A 470 8.43 10.41 -6.88
N SER A 471 8.82 9.97 -5.68
CA SER A 471 9.10 10.88 -4.57
C SER A 471 10.28 11.82 -4.86
N ARG A 472 11.34 11.35 -5.55
CA ARG A 472 12.46 12.21 -5.98
C ARG A 472 12.01 13.26 -6.98
N GLU A 473 11.17 12.89 -7.94
CA GLU A 473 10.60 13.82 -8.91
C GLU A 473 9.73 14.88 -8.21
N MET A 474 8.83 14.45 -7.33
CA MET A 474 7.96 15.35 -6.57
C MET A 474 8.76 16.28 -5.65
N LEU A 475 9.77 15.77 -4.94
CA LEU A 475 10.66 16.60 -4.10
C LEU A 475 11.42 17.61 -4.97
N SER A 476 11.97 17.18 -6.11
CA SER A 476 12.70 18.05 -7.02
C SER A 476 11.82 19.20 -7.53
N LYS A 477 10.56 18.94 -7.88
CA LYS A 477 9.58 19.98 -8.26
C LYS A 477 9.34 20.97 -7.10
N ARG A 478 9.07 20.47 -5.88
CA ARG A 478 8.86 21.33 -4.70
C ARG A 478 10.07 22.17 -4.33
N LEU A 479 11.28 21.65 -4.49
CA LEU A 479 12.52 22.39 -4.23
C LEU A 479 12.76 23.51 -5.25
N GLN A 480 12.39 23.30 -6.52
CA GLN A 480 12.42 24.35 -7.54
C GLN A 480 11.40 25.45 -7.21
N GLU A 481 10.15 25.06 -6.93
CA GLU A 481 9.03 25.99 -6.70
C GLU A 481 9.18 26.80 -5.40
N HIS A 482 9.56 26.14 -4.30
CA HIS A 482 9.55 26.76 -2.97
C HIS A 482 10.92 27.22 -2.47
N ARG A 483 12.02 26.66 -3.01
CA ARG A 483 13.39 27.01 -2.59
C ARG A 483 14.25 27.61 -3.71
N GLY A 484 13.67 27.82 -4.90
CA GLY A 484 14.36 28.47 -6.03
C GLY A 484 15.60 27.72 -6.51
N MET A 485 15.69 26.42 -6.26
CA MET A 485 16.80 25.58 -6.73
C MET A 485 16.70 25.37 -8.24
N SER A 486 17.84 25.21 -8.92
CA SER A 486 17.84 24.73 -10.31
C SER A 486 17.42 23.25 -10.37
N GLN A 487 16.95 22.78 -11.53
CA GLN A 487 16.53 21.38 -11.72
C GLN A 487 17.65 20.38 -11.33
N GLU A 488 18.89 20.63 -11.75
CA GLU A 488 20.03 19.75 -11.44
C GLU A 488 20.33 19.71 -9.93
N GLN A 489 20.33 20.88 -9.28
CA GLN A 489 20.54 20.96 -7.83
C GLN A 489 19.39 20.30 -7.06
N ALA A 490 18.15 20.53 -7.46
CA ALA A 490 16.97 19.97 -6.83
C ALA A 490 16.93 18.45 -6.96
N TRP A 491 17.30 17.90 -8.13
CA TRP A 491 17.40 16.46 -8.33
C TRP A 491 18.50 15.83 -7.49
N LYS A 492 19.70 16.42 -7.48
CA LYS A 492 20.81 15.93 -6.65
C LYS A 492 20.47 15.95 -5.16
N GLU A 493 19.77 17.00 -4.71
CA GLU A 493 19.28 17.06 -3.35
C GLU A 493 18.26 15.93 -3.11
N ALA A 494 17.27 15.75 -3.98
CA ALA A 494 16.28 14.68 -3.85
C ALA A 494 16.91 13.28 -3.79
N GLU A 495 17.88 13.00 -4.66
CA GLU A 495 18.66 11.74 -4.66
C GLU A 495 19.41 11.51 -3.33
N SER A 496 19.91 12.58 -2.73
CA SER A 496 20.58 12.51 -1.43
C SER A 496 19.63 12.33 -0.24
N ARG A 497 18.33 12.65 -0.39
CA ARG A 497 17.33 12.67 0.69
C ARG A 497 16.36 11.50 0.69
N ILE A 498 16.20 10.83 -0.45
CA ILE A 498 15.24 9.74 -0.62
C ILE A 498 15.98 8.56 -1.26
N LYS A 499 16.08 7.47 -0.52
CA LYS A 499 16.72 6.23 -0.92
C LYS A 499 15.86 5.03 -0.49
N ALA A 500 16.29 3.82 -0.81
CA ALA A 500 15.69 2.59 -0.31
C ALA A 500 16.61 1.84 0.65
N THR A 501 15.98 1.08 1.55
CA THR A 501 16.59 -0.04 2.27
C THR A 501 16.26 -1.32 1.52
N TRP A 502 17.27 -2.12 1.17
CA TRP A 502 17.03 -3.50 0.75
C TRP A 502 17.13 -4.41 1.96
N ASP A 503 16.01 -5.01 2.34
CA ASP A 503 16.00 -6.10 3.32
C ASP A 503 16.07 -7.46 2.63
N THR A 504 17.08 -8.24 3.02
CA THR A 504 17.34 -9.53 2.37
C THR A 504 16.32 -10.61 2.68
N SER A 505 15.72 -10.61 3.87
CA SER A 505 14.70 -11.57 4.30
C SER A 505 13.34 -11.28 3.68
N HIS A 506 12.89 -10.03 3.74
CA HIS A 506 11.66 -9.57 3.10
C HIS A 506 11.68 -9.87 1.60
N ALA A 507 12.80 -9.59 0.91
CA ALA A 507 12.96 -9.92 -0.50
C ALA A 507 12.94 -11.43 -0.76
N ASN A 508 13.46 -12.25 0.16
CA ASN A 508 13.46 -13.70 0.03
C ASN A 508 12.07 -14.33 0.25
N MET A 509 11.14 -13.64 0.94
CA MET A 509 9.75 -14.11 1.10
C MET A 509 9.01 -14.25 -0.23
N TRP A 510 9.46 -13.59 -1.30
CA TRP A 510 8.92 -13.79 -2.65
C TRP A 510 9.09 -15.22 -3.16
N ARG A 511 10.05 -15.97 -2.62
CA ARG A 511 10.33 -17.35 -3.01
C ARG A 511 9.10 -18.24 -2.88
N LYS A 512 8.26 -18.07 -1.84
CA LYS A 512 7.04 -18.87 -1.64
C LYS A 512 6.03 -18.76 -2.79
N TYR A 513 6.11 -17.68 -3.56
CA TYR A 513 5.22 -17.41 -4.69
C TYR A 513 5.80 -17.76 -6.04
N PHE A 514 7.10 -18.04 -6.12
CA PHE A 514 7.79 -18.31 -7.37
C PHE A 514 7.48 -19.72 -7.88
N LYS A 515 6.86 -19.82 -9.06
CA LYS A 515 6.41 -21.11 -9.62
C LYS A 515 7.52 -21.79 -10.41
N SER A 516 7.66 -23.10 -10.20
CA SER A 516 8.43 -23.99 -11.07
C SER A 516 7.78 -24.12 -12.44
N ASN A 517 8.57 -24.10 -13.50
CA ASN A 517 8.11 -24.43 -14.84
C ASN A 517 7.78 -25.94 -14.96
N PRO A 518 6.93 -26.36 -15.93
CA PRO A 518 6.64 -27.77 -16.14
C PRO A 518 7.91 -28.60 -16.38
N GLY A 519 8.19 -29.56 -15.50
CA GLY A 519 9.37 -30.43 -15.57
C GLY A 519 10.66 -29.81 -15.03
N GLU A 520 10.62 -28.62 -14.43
CA GLU A 520 11.76 -27.98 -13.75
C GLU A 520 12.00 -28.62 -12.37
N SER A 521 13.27 -28.84 -12.00
CA SER A 521 13.61 -29.31 -10.64
C SER A 521 13.55 -28.15 -9.65
N MET A 522 13.52 -28.47 -8.35
CA MET A 522 13.52 -27.45 -7.30
C MET A 522 14.80 -26.60 -7.33
N GLU A 523 15.95 -27.23 -7.58
CA GLU A 523 17.25 -26.54 -7.65
C GLU A 523 17.29 -25.53 -8.79
N LYS A 524 16.78 -25.90 -9.98
CA LYS A 524 16.70 -24.96 -11.12
C LYS A 524 15.72 -23.82 -10.86
N THR A 525 14.62 -24.10 -10.17
CA THR A 525 13.66 -23.08 -9.76
C THR A 525 14.31 -22.08 -8.79
N ASP A 526 15.09 -22.58 -7.83
CA ASP A 526 15.85 -21.76 -6.87
C ASP A 526 16.95 -20.93 -7.54
N GLU A 527 17.68 -21.50 -8.50
CA GLU A 527 18.65 -20.75 -9.30
C GLU A 527 18.00 -19.61 -10.09
N ARG A 528 16.81 -19.86 -10.65
CA ARG A 528 16.05 -18.84 -11.40
C ARG A 528 15.49 -17.76 -10.47
N PHE A 529 15.02 -18.12 -9.28
CA PHE A 529 14.60 -17.15 -8.26
C PHE A 529 15.77 -16.29 -7.80
N LYS A 530 16.92 -16.91 -7.49
CA LYS A 530 18.14 -16.21 -7.12
C LYS A 530 18.59 -15.24 -8.21
N LYS A 531 18.51 -15.64 -9.49
CA LYS A 531 18.78 -14.75 -10.61
C LYS A 531 17.86 -13.54 -10.62
N TRP A 532 16.55 -13.76 -10.49
CA TRP A 532 15.56 -12.67 -10.39
C TRP A 532 15.88 -11.72 -9.24
N TYR A 533 16.16 -12.26 -8.05
CA TYR A 533 16.49 -11.49 -6.85
C TYR A 533 17.69 -10.58 -7.09
N LEU A 534 18.79 -11.14 -7.61
CA LEU A 534 20.03 -10.40 -7.84
C LEU A 534 19.90 -9.40 -9.00
N ASP A 535 19.11 -9.71 -10.02
CA ASP A 535 18.81 -8.78 -11.12
C ASP A 535 18.06 -7.55 -10.58
N LYS A 536 17.03 -7.73 -9.72
CA LYS A 536 16.30 -6.62 -9.07
C LYS A 536 17.19 -5.78 -8.15
N ALA A 537 18.01 -6.42 -7.33
CA ALA A 537 18.99 -5.74 -6.49
C ALA A 537 20.00 -4.92 -7.32
N LYS A 538 20.43 -5.47 -8.46
CA LYS A 538 21.35 -4.80 -9.38
C LYS A 538 20.71 -3.57 -10.02
N GLU A 539 19.44 -3.65 -10.43
CA GLU A 539 18.72 -2.48 -10.93
C GLU A 539 18.71 -1.33 -9.91
N TRP A 540 18.38 -1.62 -8.65
CA TRP A 540 18.40 -0.61 -7.60
C TRP A 540 19.81 -0.05 -7.34
N LYS A 541 20.84 -0.89 -7.42
CA LYS A 541 22.23 -0.45 -7.29
C LYS A 541 22.61 0.51 -8.42
N ASP A 542 22.34 0.12 -9.65
CA ASP A 542 22.73 0.83 -10.87
C ASP A 542 21.99 2.19 -10.99
N GLU A 543 20.74 2.26 -10.51
CA GLU A 543 19.94 3.50 -10.47
C GLU A 543 20.14 4.35 -9.20
N ASN A 544 21.13 3.99 -8.36
CA ASN A 544 21.46 4.69 -7.12
C ASN A 544 20.25 4.86 -6.17
N ILE A 545 19.41 3.83 -6.10
CA ILE A 545 18.25 3.76 -5.21
C ILE A 545 18.69 3.31 -3.82
N ILE A 546 19.59 2.34 -3.71
CA ILE A 546 20.01 1.78 -2.41
C ILE A 546 20.86 2.77 -1.63
N GLY A 547 20.44 3.05 -0.39
CA GLY A 547 21.22 3.78 0.61
C GLY A 547 21.51 2.98 1.88
N HIS A 548 20.75 1.90 2.10
CA HIS A 548 20.79 1.11 3.31
C HIS A 548 20.48 -0.36 2.98
N VAL A 549 21.01 -1.28 3.77
CA VAL A 549 20.76 -2.72 3.63
C VAL A 549 20.53 -3.31 5.01
N HIS A 550 19.43 -4.03 5.15
CA HIS A 550 19.22 -4.97 6.24
C HIS A 550 19.60 -6.37 5.78
N VAL A 551 20.37 -7.05 6.63
CA VAL A 551 20.81 -8.42 6.40
C VAL A 551 20.28 -9.30 7.51
N SER A 552 19.26 -10.06 7.15
CA SER A 552 18.80 -11.23 7.88
C SER A 552 18.65 -12.37 6.87
N ASP A 553 18.70 -13.60 7.36
CA ASP A 553 18.43 -14.79 6.54
C ASP A 553 17.10 -15.40 6.98
N ASN A 554 16.46 -16.14 6.09
CA ASN A 554 15.23 -16.87 6.37
C ASN A 554 15.08 -18.03 5.37
N PHE A 555 13.96 -18.75 5.42
CA PHE A 555 13.70 -19.89 4.52
C PHE A 555 12.79 -19.54 3.33
N GLY A 556 12.42 -18.26 3.18
CA GLY A 556 11.58 -17.74 2.10
C GLY A 556 10.07 -17.93 2.29
N TRP A 557 9.61 -18.26 3.50
CA TRP A 557 8.18 -18.46 3.83
C TRP A 557 7.58 -17.29 4.58
N GLU A 558 8.21 -16.93 5.70
CA GLU A 558 7.79 -15.85 6.58
C GLU A 558 9.01 -15.04 7.01
N ASP A 559 8.76 -13.92 7.68
CA ASP A 559 9.77 -13.00 8.20
C ASP A 559 10.44 -13.53 9.49
N GLU A 560 10.93 -14.77 9.41
CA GLU A 560 11.67 -15.42 10.48
C GLU A 560 13.15 -15.10 10.31
N HIS A 561 13.66 -14.15 11.09
CA HIS A 561 15.08 -13.86 11.09
C HIS A 561 15.87 -15.05 11.67
N VAL A 562 16.80 -15.58 10.89
CA VAL A 562 17.88 -16.48 11.34
C VAL A 562 19.25 -15.86 11.06
N THR A 563 20.30 -16.41 11.66
CA THR A 563 21.66 -15.85 11.50
C THR A 563 22.09 -15.93 10.03
N PRO A 564 22.73 -14.88 9.46
CA PRO A 564 23.19 -14.91 8.08
C PRO A 564 23.97 -16.18 7.71
N GLY A 565 23.52 -16.88 6.67
CA GLY A 565 24.11 -18.12 6.17
C GLY A 565 23.48 -19.41 6.73
N GLN A 566 22.39 -19.30 7.52
CA GLN A 566 21.64 -20.47 8.03
C GLN A 566 20.37 -20.74 7.23
N GLY A 567 19.89 -19.78 6.44
CA GLY A 567 18.71 -19.89 5.60
C GLY A 567 19.07 -20.12 4.14
N ASN A 568 18.20 -19.69 3.23
CA ASN A 568 18.36 -19.84 1.79
C ASN A 568 18.35 -18.50 1.02
N ALA A 569 18.36 -17.37 1.72
CA ALA A 569 18.45 -16.07 1.04
C ALA A 569 19.82 -15.92 0.34
N PRO A 570 19.88 -15.33 -0.88
CA PRO A 570 21.13 -15.18 -1.64
C PRO A 570 22.00 -14.02 -1.12
N ILE A 571 22.22 -13.98 0.20
CA ILE A 571 22.91 -12.89 0.92
C ILE A 571 24.35 -12.74 0.41
N LYS A 572 25.05 -13.85 0.21
CA LYS A 572 26.46 -13.84 -0.17
C LYS A 572 26.66 -13.11 -1.50
N GLU A 573 25.88 -13.49 -2.51
CA GLU A 573 25.93 -12.89 -3.84
C GLU A 573 25.43 -11.45 -3.83
N PHE A 574 24.42 -11.15 -3.02
CA PHE A 574 23.93 -9.79 -2.83
C PHE A 574 25.00 -8.87 -2.23
N ILE A 575 25.67 -9.27 -1.15
CA ILE A 575 26.74 -8.46 -0.53
C ILE A 575 27.94 -8.34 -1.47
N GLN A 576 28.26 -9.39 -2.23
CA GLN A 576 29.29 -9.30 -3.27
C GLN A 576 28.93 -8.28 -4.36
N LEU A 577 27.65 -8.18 -4.74
CA LEU A 577 27.14 -7.17 -5.66
C LEU A 577 27.24 -5.75 -5.08
N MET A 578 27.06 -5.59 -3.77
CA MET A 578 27.03 -4.29 -3.09
C MET A 578 28.39 -3.81 -2.54
N LYS A 579 29.39 -4.71 -2.52
CA LYS A 579 30.69 -4.50 -1.88
C LYS A 579 31.33 -3.15 -2.20
N ASP A 580 31.38 -2.74 -3.47
CA ASP A 580 32.05 -1.49 -3.87
C ASP A 580 31.34 -0.24 -3.33
N LYS A 581 30.01 -0.26 -3.19
CA LYS A 581 29.25 0.83 -2.57
C LYS A 581 29.43 0.83 -1.05
N THR A 582 29.45 -0.36 -0.44
CA THR A 582 29.69 -0.49 1.00
C THR A 582 31.09 -0.02 1.39
N GLU A 583 32.13 -0.39 0.65
CA GLU A 583 33.52 0.04 0.90
C GLU A 583 33.75 1.54 0.72
N LYS A 584 32.96 2.19 -0.15
CA LYS A 584 32.96 3.66 -0.30
C LYS A 584 32.15 4.38 0.77
N GLY A 585 31.43 3.65 1.64
CA GLY A 585 30.52 4.22 2.62
C GLY A 585 29.23 4.81 2.03
N GLU A 586 28.89 4.45 0.79
CA GLU A 586 27.65 4.90 0.12
C GLU A 586 26.41 4.13 0.59
N VAL A 587 26.63 2.90 1.07
CA VAL A 587 25.61 1.99 1.59
C VAL A 587 26.04 1.44 2.95
N ASP A 588 25.17 1.58 3.94
CA ASP A 588 25.36 0.94 5.24
C ASP A 588 24.71 -0.46 5.23
N VAL A 589 25.45 -1.46 5.74
CA VAL A 589 25.01 -2.86 5.84
C VAL A 589 24.80 -3.17 7.31
N ILE A 590 23.56 -3.46 7.71
CA ILE A 590 23.17 -3.72 9.09
C ILE A 590 22.66 -5.15 9.18
N VAL A 591 23.28 -5.97 10.05
CA VAL A 591 22.78 -7.31 10.33
C VAL A 591 21.64 -7.23 11.33
N GLU A 592 20.49 -7.80 10.98
CA GLU A 592 19.33 -7.83 11.86
C GLU A 592 19.32 -9.12 12.70
N PRO A 593 19.28 -9.02 14.03
CA PRO A 593 19.46 -10.18 14.89
C PRO A 593 18.21 -11.07 14.97
N ALA A 594 18.39 -12.34 14.61
CA ALA A 594 17.44 -13.44 14.80
C ALA A 594 17.02 -13.65 16.27
N HIS A 595 18.03 -13.96 17.08
CA HIS A 595 17.98 -13.76 18.52
C HIS A 595 18.79 -12.51 18.80
N GLN A 596 18.35 -11.66 19.73
CA GLN A 596 18.98 -10.38 20.08
C GLN A 596 20.39 -10.53 20.72
N ASP A 597 21.05 -11.67 20.50
CA ASP A 597 22.39 -11.99 20.93
C ASP A 597 23.45 -11.56 19.89
N TYR A 598 24.71 -11.79 20.23
CA TYR A 598 25.87 -11.41 19.42
C TYR A 598 26.11 -12.36 18.22
N LYS A 599 25.42 -13.51 18.15
CA LYS A 599 25.70 -14.53 17.14
C LYS A 599 25.30 -14.09 15.74
N ALA A 600 24.26 -13.26 15.63
CA ALA A 600 23.88 -12.68 14.35
C ALA A 600 25.04 -11.89 13.72
N MET A 601 25.70 -11.06 14.53
CA MET A 601 26.86 -10.28 14.13
C MET A 601 28.04 -11.17 13.70
N LEU A 602 28.37 -12.17 14.53
CA LEU A 602 29.43 -13.13 14.23
C LEU A 602 29.14 -13.94 12.97
N GLY A 603 27.88 -14.32 12.75
CA GLY A 603 27.43 -14.98 11.54
C GLY A 603 27.63 -14.12 10.30
N GLY A 604 27.26 -12.83 10.39
CA GLY A 604 27.55 -11.85 9.33
C GLY A 604 29.05 -11.74 9.03
N TRP A 605 29.89 -11.52 10.05
CA TRP A 605 31.34 -11.47 9.89
C TRP A 605 31.93 -12.74 9.27
N ARG A 606 31.46 -13.92 9.73
CA ARG A 606 31.87 -15.21 9.19
C ARG A 606 31.45 -15.36 7.72
N LEU A 607 30.20 -15.04 7.39
CA LEU A 607 29.67 -15.16 6.03
C LEU A 607 30.39 -14.24 5.04
N PHE A 608 30.78 -13.05 5.49
CA PHE A 608 31.44 -12.04 4.65
C PHE A 608 32.96 -12.15 4.60
N GLY A 609 33.54 -13.16 5.28
CA GLY A 609 34.98 -13.39 5.30
C GLY A 609 35.74 -12.25 5.97
N SER A 610 35.14 -11.63 6.99
CA SER A 610 35.75 -10.55 7.76
C SER A 610 36.75 -11.12 8.76
N SER A 611 38.04 -10.85 8.60
CA SER A 611 39.04 -11.25 9.59
C SER A 611 38.86 -10.45 10.88
N ILE A 612 38.71 -11.12 12.02
CA ILE A 612 38.54 -10.47 13.33
C ILE A 612 39.86 -9.90 13.87
N TYR A 613 41.00 -10.31 13.30
CA TYR A 613 42.30 -9.73 13.59
C TYR A 613 42.75 -8.88 12.40
N GLY A 614 42.64 -7.56 12.53
CA GLY A 614 43.35 -6.64 11.66
C GLY A 614 44.82 -6.62 12.05
N LEU A 615 45.70 -7.01 11.13
CA LEU A 615 46.98 -6.38 10.79
C LEU A 615 47.73 -7.28 9.80
N GLU A 616 48.31 -6.68 8.76
CA GLU A 616 49.17 -7.30 7.77
C GLU A 616 50.20 -8.25 8.41
N MET A 617 50.02 -9.57 8.34
CA MET A 617 51.11 -10.55 8.24
C MET A 617 50.61 -11.86 7.62
N GLY A 618 50.72 -11.95 6.29
CA GLY A 618 51.12 -13.17 5.59
C GLY A 618 50.16 -14.36 5.46
N GLN A 619 49.25 -14.61 6.40
CA GLN A 619 48.24 -15.68 6.31
C GLN A 619 46.94 -15.23 6.98
N ARG A 620 45.82 -15.38 6.27
CA ARG A 620 44.47 -15.12 6.82
C ARG A 620 44.00 -16.37 7.54
N ASP A 621 43.91 -16.29 8.86
CA ASP A 621 43.28 -17.33 9.68
C ASP A 621 41.77 -17.34 9.44
N SER A 622 41.18 -18.54 9.32
CA SER A 622 39.75 -18.73 9.15
C SER A 622 39.02 -18.60 10.51
N TRP A 623 37.71 -18.31 10.50
CA TRP A 623 36.91 -18.26 11.74
C TRP A 623 36.95 -19.56 12.56
N LEU A 624 37.14 -20.72 11.90
CA LEU A 624 37.34 -22.01 12.57
C LEU A 624 38.61 -22.04 13.43
N ASP A 625 39.63 -21.28 13.04
CA ASP A 625 40.88 -21.10 13.79
C ASP A 625 40.69 -20.19 15.02
N VAL A 626 39.49 -19.61 15.21
CA VAL A 626 39.14 -18.74 16.34
C VAL A 626 38.09 -19.40 17.25
N GLU A 627 36.99 -19.93 16.69
CA GLU A 627 35.88 -20.50 17.46
C GLU A 627 36.28 -21.76 18.26
N ARG A 628 37.31 -22.49 17.81
CA ARG A 628 37.79 -23.74 18.45
C ARG A 628 39.22 -23.69 18.99
N SER A 629 39.91 -22.56 18.86
CA SER A 629 41.33 -22.42 19.24
C SER A 629 41.50 -22.05 20.72
N TYR A 630 41.08 -22.96 21.59
CA TYR A 630 41.43 -22.91 23.02
C TYR A 630 42.77 -23.61 23.29
N PHE A 631 43.15 -24.59 22.46
CA PHE A 631 44.38 -25.36 22.60
C PHE A 631 45.44 -24.87 21.61
N GLY A 632 46.14 -23.79 21.94
CA GLY A 632 47.28 -23.35 21.11
C GLY A 632 47.94 -22.00 21.42
N ARG A 633 47.46 -21.18 22.36
CA ARG A 633 48.08 -19.89 22.68
C ARG A 633 48.92 -19.94 23.98
N ASN A 634 50.12 -19.37 23.92
CA ASN A 634 51.07 -19.20 25.04
C ASN A 634 50.80 -17.94 25.90
N ALA A 635 49.61 -17.33 25.79
CA ALA A 635 49.22 -16.21 26.63
C ALA A 635 47.85 -16.50 27.26
N PRO A 636 47.71 -16.40 28.60
CA PRO A 636 46.42 -16.59 29.24
C PRO A 636 45.45 -15.47 28.83
N PRO A 637 44.13 -15.77 28.76
CA PRO A 637 43.13 -14.75 28.48
C PRO A 637 43.16 -13.65 29.55
N TYR A 638 42.91 -12.40 29.12
CA TYR A 638 42.89 -11.24 30.03
C TYR A 638 41.67 -11.23 30.96
N PHE A 639 40.63 -12.03 30.66
CA PHE A 639 39.44 -12.20 31.48
C PHE A 639 38.72 -13.52 31.11
N LEU A 640 38.13 -14.20 32.11
CA LEU A 640 37.33 -15.41 31.98
C LEU A 640 35.89 -15.10 32.42
N TYR A 641 34.87 -15.57 31.69
CA TYR A 641 33.46 -15.39 32.04
C TYR A 641 32.67 -16.70 31.84
N GLY A 642 31.61 -16.90 32.63
CA GLY A 642 30.73 -18.08 32.56
C GLY A 642 31.25 -19.29 33.35
N GLU A 643 30.85 -20.51 32.96
CA GLU A 643 31.23 -21.77 33.65
C GLU A 643 32.74 -22.06 33.63
N ALA A 644 33.50 -21.34 32.80
CA ALA A 644 34.96 -21.39 32.76
C ALA A 644 35.64 -20.40 33.72
N ALA A 645 34.88 -19.49 34.34
CA ALA A 645 35.40 -18.62 35.39
C ALA A 645 35.57 -19.42 36.69
N PRO A 646 36.71 -19.28 37.40
CA PRO A 646 36.88 -19.91 38.70
C PRO A 646 35.80 -19.44 39.68
N ASP A 647 35.30 -20.36 40.51
CA ASP A 647 34.33 -20.01 41.55
C ASP A 647 34.95 -18.94 42.49
N PRO A 648 34.32 -17.74 42.63
CA PRO A 648 34.87 -16.63 43.39
C PRO A 648 35.12 -16.93 44.87
N GLU A 649 34.43 -17.93 45.44
CA GLU A 649 34.64 -18.34 46.83
C GLU A 649 35.83 -19.29 47.00
N SER A 650 36.18 -20.06 45.97
CA SER A 650 37.27 -21.03 46.00
C SER A 650 38.56 -20.56 45.33
N TRP A 651 38.52 -19.46 44.57
CA TRP A 651 39.69 -18.88 43.89
C TRP A 651 39.90 -17.40 44.26
N GLN A 652 40.69 -17.18 45.31
CA GLN A 652 41.17 -15.85 45.68
C GLN A 652 42.59 -15.61 45.13
N LEU A 653 42.79 -14.45 44.50
CA LEU A 653 44.13 -13.98 44.13
C LEU A 653 44.97 -13.82 45.39
N TRP A 654 46.28 -14.04 45.27
CA TRP A 654 47.23 -13.86 46.39
C TRP A 654 47.24 -12.43 46.97
N SER A 655 46.71 -11.46 46.20
CA SER A 655 46.51 -10.07 46.61
C SER A 655 45.24 -9.82 47.45
N GLY A 656 44.38 -10.83 47.63
CA GLY A 656 43.08 -10.69 48.32
C GLY A 656 42.03 -9.89 47.54
N THR A 657 42.34 -9.47 46.31
CA THR A 657 41.42 -8.76 45.42
C THR A 657 40.47 -9.76 44.75
N ARG A 658 39.16 -9.50 44.80
CA ARG A 658 38.18 -10.28 44.05
C ARG A 658 38.36 -9.99 42.55
N MET A 659 38.28 -11.01 41.71
CA MET A 659 38.11 -10.79 40.28
C MET A 659 36.71 -10.19 40.05
N GLU A 660 36.64 -9.06 39.35
CA GLU A 660 35.39 -8.44 38.89
C GLU A 660 34.98 -8.99 37.52
#